data_AF-A0A378I9U3-F1
#
_entry.id   AF-A0A378I9U3-F1
#
_cell.length_a   1.000
_cell.length_b   1.000
_cell.length_c   1.000
_cell.angle_alpha   90.00
_cell.angle_beta   90.00
_cell.angle_gamma   90.00
#
_symmetry.space_group_name_H-M   'P 1'
#
loop_
_entity.id
_entity.type
_entity.pdbx_description
1 polymer ?
#
loop_
_entity_poly.entity_id
_entity_poly.type
_entity_poly.pdbx_seq_one_letter_code
_entity_poly.pdbx_strand_id
1 'polypeptide(L)'
;MPKEQVLKELISQNSVFHPNSQLLRKLVLTVYYGWLRINGQPPDKQFSLADYVFDEEKFVIDFNGLTETARKKFNHWLWKSQANNAHRAFLSSSATTDYRGYTAEVGLSWWGRIVNWVFYRKKSYQWPLAPVELTFDYQLNGIEICKGKHGLLVGLNQFCIETQANKYHQAGDAQEEPLLNTKRVQLTDEMVGSLLELDIENQDYDSILNQPHPFSIEVKQPKKRMKAMYEHRKVERFITPPAWYQRVWEWTNSFFKKKKEWKSKAQNNFHSILKKENAEVLQQAHTGEILIMEKRPEIDTMVFCGGGAKIFAHVGAYKAFQESGIQPSKFAGSSAGAIMAILCYLGYSWVEIFGFFKSFKEENIVHYNIDSSGISDTDALKAALDFMIIKKVNQILSEYETIAGKEAAKELRSLVYEPGVITFESLKRLKQAYPKCCLGDELIVTATNKEKRKTVYFSYGHSPQKEVSKAGAMSSSFPIVFKPTLLPDGNTYNDGGILSNLPTEAFSDDKSTFLKSDYDNCLKLVAFQFDNGPERSILNKLVHRVYRENFLWNWIYGLLTGVRDPVSGWERDRLKLLHYSGQTVLIPIGNVSATQFDICAEDQEKLLEKGYKAAKRYIDSHYQISEKGARNAEYLHVKFSGIDEAIYYSCYRGHRDWFEALAKLGLSRGISEEKIEQLRRMYFNSSENKKEESSRSDKNKGGLFDNQLPKVIEKKAVKTNMRIFQAIYPIFLEIPYEWINKSSDLKLYKDGRHANTIHSPLRCLQSLSQIKGKTHILFHIFVELLKNQTQKNIEELCRQFKILEKVLSYKKELNHHALFDCWNLLPHQVNRILKICEQKAWDALAALCESLKIGEEPLQDIVYDEPKEKDACMDKWYLHSVRKDIPVDSWYEQGCGYTMSA
;
A
#
# COMPACT_ATOMS: atom_id res chain seq x y z
N MET A 1 -43.70 -19.34 -1.24
CA MET A 1 -43.81 -18.76 0.12
C MET A 1 -43.10 -17.41 0.13
N PRO A 2 -43.51 -16.45 0.99
CA PRO A 2 -42.72 -15.26 1.28
C PRO A 2 -41.31 -15.62 1.80
N LYS A 3 -40.32 -14.81 1.46
CA LYS A 3 -38.90 -15.02 1.79
C LYS A 3 -38.68 -15.19 3.29
N GLU A 4 -39.38 -14.41 4.09
CA GLU A 4 -39.34 -14.36 5.54
C GLU A 4 -39.81 -15.70 6.14
N GLN A 5 -40.84 -16.31 5.55
CA GLN A 5 -41.38 -17.60 5.99
C GLN A 5 -40.40 -18.75 5.73
N VAL A 6 -39.78 -18.77 4.54
CA VAL A 6 -38.73 -19.75 4.18
C VAL A 6 -37.52 -19.61 5.10
N LEU A 7 -37.07 -18.38 5.38
CA LEU A 7 -35.96 -18.12 6.29
C LEU A 7 -36.28 -18.52 7.73
N LYS A 8 -37.50 -18.25 8.21
CA LYS A 8 -37.97 -18.63 9.55
C LYS A 8 -38.02 -20.15 9.73
N GLU A 9 -38.55 -20.87 8.73
CA GLU A 9 -38.60 -22.34 8.76
C GLU A 9 -37.19 -22.94 8.80
N LEU A 10 -36.32 -22.56 7.85
CA LEU A 10 -34.92 -23.00 7.80
C LEU A 10 -34.14 -22.68 9.07
N ILE A 11 -34.35 -21.51 9.68
CA ILE A 11 -33.67 -21.13 10.91
C ILE A 11 -34.24 -21.89 12.11
N SER A 12 -35.54 -22.16 12.18
CA SER A 12 -36.18 -22.80 13.33
C SER A 12 -35.79 -24.28 13.51
N GLN A 13 -35.52 -25.02 12.44
CA GLN A 13 -35.30 -26.47 12.49
C GLN A 13 -33.84 -26.86 12.12
N ASN A 14 -33.27 -27.82 12.87
CA ASN A 14 -32.17 -28.67 12.38
C ASN A 14 -32.78 -30.06 12.17
N SER A 15 -32.93 -30.48 10.92
CA SER A 15 -33.51 -31.79 10.59
C SER A 15 -32.66 -32.52 9.55
N VAL A 16 -32.98 -33.79 9.27
CA VAL A 16 -32.36 -34.54 8.17
C VAL A 16 -32.64 -33.87 6.81
N PHE A 17 -33.78 -33.19 6.69
CA PHE A 17 -34.21 -32.47 5.49
C PHE A 17 -33.57 -31.07 5.37
N HIS A 18 -33.30 -30.42 6.51
CA HIS A 18 -32.64 -29.10 6.58
C HIS A 18 -31.31 -29.19 7.35
N PRO A 19 -30.28 -29.81 6.75
CA PRO A 19 -28.99 -29.94 7.38
C PRO A 19 -28.29 -28.57 7.49
N ASN A 20 -27.44 -28.42 8.51
CA ASN A 20 -26.52 -27.29 8.66
C ASN A 20 -27.16 -25.91 8.91
N SER A 21 -28.45 -25.79 9.29
CA SER A 21 -29.08 -24.48 9.59
C SER A 21 -28.39 -23.70 10.72
N GLN A 22 -27.69 -24.39 11.62
CA GLN A 22 -26.82 -23.75 12.62
C GLN A 22 -25.66 -22.94 11.99
N LEU A 23 -25.16 -23.28 10.80
CA LEU A 23 -24.18 -22.44 10.08
C LEU A 23 -24.83 -21.14 9.62
N LEU A 24 -26.07 -21.21 9.14
CA LEU A 24 -26.84 -20.04 8.72
C LEU A 24 -27.08 -19.09 9.91
N ARG A 25 -27.55 -19.63 11.05
CA ARG A 25 -27.69 -18.88 12.32
C ARG A 25 -26.40 -18.12 12.68
N LYS A 26 -25.25 -18.80 12.66
CA LYS A 26 -23.93 -18.18 12.95
C LYS A 26 -23.57 -17.07 11.98
N LEU A 27 -23.87 -17.22 10.68
CA LEU A 27 -23.64 -16.17 9.68
C LEU A 27 -24.53 -14.95 9.93
N VAL A 28 -25.82 -15.14 10.19
CA VAL A 28 -26.75 -14.04 10.51
C VAL A 28 -26.27 -13.25 11.73
N LEU A 29 -25.89 -13.93 12.83
CA LEU A 29 -25.32 -13.27 14.01
C LEU A 29 -23.99 -12.57 13.69
N THR A 30 -23.11 -13.19 12.89
CA THR A 30 -21.82 -12.56 12.49
C THR A 30 -22.04 -11.26 11.73
N VAL A 31 -23.07 -11.18 10.86
CA VAL A 31 -23.41 -9.94 10.16
C VAL A 31 -24.02 -8.93 11.16
N TYR A 32 -25.02 -9.33 11.95
CA TYR A 32 -25.77 -8.45 12.85
C TYR A 32 -24.90 -7.74 13.91
N TYR A 33 -23.94 -8.46 14.51
CA TYR A 33 -22.98 -7.91 15.47
C TYR A 33 -21.70 -7.33 14.81
N GLY A 34 -21.51 -7.56 13.52
CA GLY A 34 -20.34 -7.10 12.77
C GLY A 34 -20.57 -5.73 12.12
N TRP A 35 -19.48 -5.03 11.80
CA TRP A 35 -19.57 -3.75 11.09
C TRP A 35 -19.75 -3.99 9.58
N LEU A 36 -21.01 -4.18 9.16
CA LEU A 36 -21.38 -4.32 7.76
C LEU A 36 -21.21 -2.99 6.99
N ARG A 37 -20.57 -3.08 5.83
CA ARG A 37 -20.39 -1.99 4.86
C ARG A 37 -20.73 -2.48 3.45
N ILE A 38 -21.37 -1.64 2.64
CA ILE A 38 -21.60 -1.86 1.20
C ILE A 38 -20.80 -0.81 0.43
N ASN A 39 -19.81 -1.22 -0.38
CA ASN A 39 -18.88 -0.31 -1.06
C ASN A 39 -18.22 0.73 -0.11
N GLY A 40 -17.94 0.31 1.12
CA GLY A 40 -17.42 1.19 2.17
C GLY A 40 -18.44 2.17 2.79
N GLN A 41 -19.73 2.09 2.45
CA GLN A 41 -20.84 2.88 3.03
C GLN A 41 -21.64 2.06 4.06
N PRO A 42 -22.28 2.68 5.06
CA PRO A 42 -23.16 1.98 6.00
C PRO A 42 -24.44 1.46 5.31
N PRO A 43 -25.13 0.45 5.88
CA PRO A 43 -26.47 0.06 5.41
C PRO A 43 -27.47 1.22 5.59
N ASP A 44 -28.54 1.18 4.79
CA ASP A 44 -29.63 2.15 4.80
C ASP A 44 -30.76 1.63 5.68
N LYS A 45 -31.34 2.50 6.51
CA LYS A 45 -32.41 2.16 7.47
C LYS A 45 -33.71 1.74 6.78
N GLN A 46 -33.86 1.99 5.47
CA GLN A 46 -35.02 1.57 4.69
C GLN A 46 -35.13 0.06 4.46
N PHE A 47 -34.04 -0.70 4.62
CA PHE A 47 -33.99 -2.13 4.32
C PHE A 47 -33.72 -2.96 5.59
N SER A 48 -34.34 -4.14 5.65
CA SER A 48 -34.14 -5.13 6.70
C SER A 48 -32.73 -5.72 6.67
N LEU A 49 -32.31 -6.43 7.72
CA LEU A 49 -31.09 -7.24 7.68
C LEU A 49 -31.18 -8.33 6.60
N ALA A 50 -32.35 -8.97 6.45
CA ALA A 50 -32.57 -10.02 5.46
C ALA A 50 -32.31 -9.53 4.02
N ASP A 51 -32.63 -8.28 3.71
CA ASP A 51 -32.36 -7.64 2.41
C ASP A 51 -30.88 -7.44 2.11
N TYR A 52 -29.98 -7.54 3.10
CA TYR A 52 -28.54 -7.44 2.92
C TYR A 52 -27.81 -8.78 3.01
N VAL A 53 -28.37 -9.75 3.74
CA VAL A 53 -27.79 -11.08 3.90
C VAL A 53 -28.19 -12.01 2.75
N PHE A 54 -29.45 -11.92 2.30
CA PHE A 54 -30.10 -12.81 1.33
C PHE A 54 -30.47 -12.11 0.02
N ASP A 55 -29.61 -11.21 -0.46
CA ASP A 55 -29.67 -10.76 -1.85
C ASP A 55 -28.72 -11.62 -2.71
N GLU A 56 -28.61 -11.32 -4.01
CA GLU A 56 -27.75 -12.06 -4.95
C GLU A 56 -26.23 -11.79 -4.78
N GLU A 57 -25.86 -10.75 -4.02
CA GLU A 57 -24.47 -10.33 -3.82
C GLU A 57 -23.80 -11.14 -2.70
N LYS A 58 -22.52 -11.48 -2.90
CA LYS A 58 -21.69 -12.10 -1.86
C LYS A 58 -21.20 -11.08 -0.83
N PHE A 59 -20.81 -11.56 0.35
CA PHE A 59 -20.17 -10.72 1.37
C PHE A 59 -18.83 -11.30 1.85
N VAL A 60 -17.92 -10.41 2.23
CA VAL A 60 -16.60 -10.77 2.77
C VAL A 60 -16.59 -10.54 4.29
N ILE A 61 -16.40 -11.60 5.07
CA ILE A 61 -16.04 -11.49 6.49
C ILE A 61 -14.53 -11.16 6.53
N ASP A 62 -14.20 -9.96 6.97
CA ASP A 62 -12.84 -9.42 6.98
C ASP A 62 -12.12 -9.75 8.30
N PHE A 63 -10.92 -10.31 8.21
CA PHE A 63 -10.10 -10.68 9.36
C PHE A 63 -8.92 -9.73 9.63
N ASN A 64 -8.79 -8.62 8.89
CA ASN A 64 -7.67 -7.70 9.09
C ASN A 64 -7.70 -7.02 10.46
N GLY A 65 -8.89 -6.78 11.03
CA GLY A 65 -9.06 -6.24 12.38
C GLY A 65 -9.03 -7.28 13.52
N LEU A 66 -8.67 -8.54 13.24
CA LEU A 66 -8.62 -9.62 14.24
C LEU A 66 -7.19 -10.07 14.54
N THR A 67 -6.90 -10.34 15.82
CA THR A 67 -5.66 -11.06 16.17
C THR A 67 -5.68 -12.49 15.62
N GLU A 68 -4.49 -13.11 15.48
CA GLU A 68 -4.44 -14.50 15.04
C GLU A 68 -5.18 -15.45 15.98
N THR A 69 -5.21 -15.14 17.29
CA THR A 69 -5.93 -15.90 18.31
C THR A 69 -7.44 -15.78 18.14
N ALA A 70 -7.98 -14.55 18.05
CA ALA A 70 -9.41 -14.34 17.80
C ALA A 70 -9.85 -14.95 16.46
N ARG A 71 -9.07 -14.75 15.39
CA ARG A 71 -9.33 -15.36 14.08
C ARG A 71 -9.38 -16.89 14.14
N LYS A 72 -8.50 -17.54 14.92
CA LYS A 72 -8.53 -19.00 15.14
C LYS A 72 -9.78 -19.43 15.91
N LYS A 73 -10.13 -18.75 17.01
CA LYS A 73 -11.34 -19.04 17.79
C LYS A 73 -12.61 -18.86 16.96
N PHE A 74 -12.75 -17.74 16.25
CA PHE A 74 -13.87 -17.45 15.35
C PHE A 74 -14.02 -18.52 14.26
N ASN A 75 -12.92 -18.86 13.56
CA ASN A 75 -12.97 -19.93 12.56
C ASN A 75 -13.40 -21.25 13.20
N HIS A 76 -12.78 -21.65 14.32
CA HIS A 76 -13.17 -22.89 15.00
C HIS A 76 -14.66 -22.90 15.35
N TRP A 77 -15.21 -21.84 15.95
CA TRP A 77 -16.64 -21.70 16.27
C TRP A 77 -17.54 -21.78 15.04
N LEU A 78 -17.18 -21.11 13.95
CA LEU A 78 -17.94 -21.14 12.69
C LEU A 78 -17.98 -22.57 12.11
N TRP A 79 -16.87 -23.31 12.19
CA TRP A 79 -16.74 -24.67 11.62
C TRP A 79 -17.15 -25.83 12.55
N LYS A 80 -17.15 -25.64 13.89
CA LYS A 80 -17.06 -26.71 14.91
C LYS A 80 -18.06 -27.86 14.73
N SER A 81 -19.28 -27.55 14.34
CA SER A 81 -20.40 -28.48 14.22
C SER A 81 -20.71 -28.94 12.79
N GLN A 82 -19.99 -28.41 11.79
CA GLN A 82 -20.40 -28.47 10.37
C GLN A 82 -19.29 -29.00 9.44
N ALA A 83 -18.13 -29.35 9.99
CA ALA A 83 -16.93 -29.69 9.19
C ALA A 83 -17.06 -30.98 8.35
N ASN A 84 -17.95 -31.91 8.74
CA ASN A 84 -18.09 -33.21 8.08
C ASN A 84 -19.07 -33.21 6.89
N ASN A 85 -19.99 -32.24 6.82
CA ASN A 85 -21.03 -32.15 5.78
C ASN A 85 -20.63 -31.22 4.61
N ALA A 86 -19.39 -30.74 4.60
CA ALA A 86 -18.90 -29.77 3.63
C ALA A 86 -18.46 -30.44 2.32
N HIS A 87 -19.23 -30.29 1.25
CA HIS A 87 -18.79 -30.69 -0.08
C HIS A 87 -17.72 -29.74 -0.61
N ARG A 88 -16.72 -30.28 -1.31
CA ARG A 88 -15.64 -29.49 -1.93
C ARG A 88 -16.00 -29.22 -3.39
N ALA A 89 -16.40 -28.00 -3.70
CA ALA A 89 -16.62 -27.60 -5.08
C ALA A 89 -15.31 -27.10 -5.72
N PHE A 90 -15.05 -27.59 -6.92
CA PHE A 90 -13.84 -27.32 -7.70
C PHE A 90 -14.05 -26.29 -8.82
N LEU A 91 -15.31 -26.02 -9.19
CA LEU A 91 -15.70 -25.15 -10.30
C LEU A 91 -16.59 -23.98 -9.84
N SER A 92 -16.33 -23.42 -8.64
CA SER A 92 -17.02 -22.21 -8.17
C SER A 92 -16.90 -21.08 -9.21
N SER A 93 -17.95 -20.28 -9.34
CA SER A 93 -17.99 -19.11 -10.21
C SER A 93 -17.06 -17.98 -9.75
N SER A 94 -16.52 -18.06 -8.53
CA SER A 94 -15.69 -17.04 -7.91
C SER A 94 -14.52 -17.63 -7.13
N ALA A 95 -13.46 -16.84 -6.96
CA ALA A 95 -12.33 -17.15 -6.10
C ALA A 95 -11.98 -15.95 -5.21
N THR A 96 -11.23 -16.23 -4.15
CA THR A 96 -10.57 -15.19 -3.35
C THR A 96 -9.26 -14.76 -4.01
N THR A 97 -8.93 -13.48 -3.87
CA THR A 97 -7.57 -12.98 -4.08
C THR A 97 -7.14 -12.12 -2.89
N ASP A 98 -5.86 -12.18 -2.55
CA ASP A 98 -5.26 -11.51 -1.38
C ASP A 98 -4.16 -10.51 -1.77
N TYR A 99 -3.98 -10.26 -3.07
CA TYR A 99 -2.81 -9.53 -3.64
C TYR A 99 -2.67 -8.07 -3.18
N ARG A 100 -3.77 -7.45 -2.71
CA ARG A 100 -3.78 -6.08 -2.16
C ARG A 100 -3.70 -6.02 -0.63
N GLY A 101 -3.40 -7.15 0.03
CA GLY A 101 -3.37 -7.23 1.51
C GLY A 101 -4.74 -7.44 2.17
N TYR A 102 -5.81 -7.61 1.39
CA TYR A 102 -7.15 -7.95 1.88
C TYR A 102 -7.81 -8.99 0.96
N THR A 103 -8.74 -9.78 1.50
CA THR A 103 -9.54 -10.72 0.69
C THR A 103 -10.51 -9.93 -0.18
N ALA A 104 -10.42 -10.13 -1.49
CA ALA A 104 -11.36 -9.65 -2.50
C ALA A 104 -11.95 -10.81 -3.32
N GLU A 105 -13.16 -10.63 -3.83
CA GLU A 105 -13.76 -11.54 -4.81
C GLU A 105 -13.13 -11.35 -6.19
N VAL A 106 -13.00 -12.45 -6.92
CA VAL A 106 -12.65 -12.48 -8.35
C VAL A 106 -13.62 -13.42 -9.05
N GLY A 107 -14.43 -12.88 -9.96
CA GLY A 107 -15.24 -13.70 -10.87
C GLY A 107 -14.35 -14.54 -11.79
N LEU A 108 -14.65 -15.83 -11.89
CA LEU A 108 -13.91 -16.76 -12.76
C LEU A 108 -14.70 -17.05 -14.05
N SER A 109 -14.10 -16.67 -15.17
CA SER A 109 -14.49 -17.16 -16.50
C SER A 109 -14.39 -18.69 -16.57
N TRP A 110 -15.05 -19.32 -17.54
CA TRP A 110 -15.02 -20.78 -17.70
C TRP A 110 -13.59 -21.36 -17.70
N TRP A 111 -12.69 -20.75 -18.48
CA TRP A 111 -11.25 -21.08 -18.47
C TRP A 111 -10.59 -20.79 -17.12
N GLY A 112 -10.95 -19.70 -16.45
CA GLY A 112 -10.48 -19.37 -15.10
C GLY A 112 -10.86 -20.42 -14.05
N ARG A 113 -12.04 -21.05 -14.15
CA ARG A 113 -12.47 -22.15 -13.26
C ARG A 113 -11.59 -23.38 -13.45
N ILE A 114 -11.32 -23.77 -14.70
CA ILE A 114 -10.43 -24.89 -15.03
C ILE A 114 -8.99 -24.60 -14.55
N VAL A 115 -8.46 -23.40 -14.82
CA VAL A 115 -7.12 -23.00 -14.38
C VAL A 115 -7.01 -22.98 -12.85
N ASN A 116 -8.03 -22.50 -12.14
CA ASN A 116 -8.09 -22.54 -10.68
C ASN A 116 -8.07 -23.98 -10.14
N TRP A 117 -8.85 -24.87 -10.75
CA TRP A 117 -8.89 -26.30 -10.40
C TRP A 117 -7.54 -27.00 -10.61
N VAL A 118 -6.94 -26.85 -11.78
CA VAL A 118 -5.71 -27.55 -12.18
C VAL A 118 -4.47 -27.04 -11.45
N PHE A 119 -4.26 -25.71 -11.43
CA PHE A 119 -2.98 -25.12 -11.00
C PHE A 119 -3.02 -24.56 -9.57
N TYR A 120 -4.10 -23.87 -9.18
CA TYR A 120 -4.16 -23.15 -7.91
C TYR A 120 -4.78 -23.98 -6.76
N ARG A 121 -5.60 -24.99 -7.09
CA ARG A 121 -6.27 -25.91 -6.16
C ARG A 121 -7.01 -25.20 -5.01
N LYS A 122 -7.45 -23.95 -5.19
CA LYS A 122 -8.23 -23.22 -4.17
C LYS A 122 -9.59 -23.90 -4.02
N LYS A 123 -9.92 -24.26 -2.78
CA LYS A 123 -11.15 -24.99 -2.44
C LYS A 123 -12.23 -24.00 -2.04
N SER A 124 -13.36 -24.05 -2.73
CA SER A 124 -14.62 -23.60 -2.17
C SER A 124 -15.23 -24.75 -1.36
N TYR A 125 -15.92 -24.41 -0.27
CA TYR A 125 -16.62 -25.36 0.58
C TYR A 125 -18.10 -25.03 0.53
N GLN A 126 -18.95 -26.02 0.29
CA GLN A 126 -20.39 -25.85 0.12
C GLN A 126 -21.14 -26.70 1.15
N TRP A 127 -22.12 -26.09 1.80
CA TRP A 127 -23.04 -26.75 2.74
C TRP A 127 -24.46 -26.66 2.17
N PRO A 128 -25.17 -27.79 1.94
CA PRO A 128 -26.59 -27.74 1.64
C PRO A 128 -27.36 -27.22 2.86
N LEU A 129 -28.49 -26.55 2.61
CA LEU A 129 -29.45 -26.09 3.62
C LEU A 129 -30.86 -26.66 3.35
N ALA A 130 -31.21 -26.84 2.08
CA ALA A 130 -32.44 -27.46 1.62
C ALA A 130 -32.14 -28.31 0.38
N PRO A 131 -32.91 -29.38 0.13
CA PRO A 131 -32.89 -30.07 -1.17
C PRO A 131 -33.37 -29.11 -2.27
N VAL A 132 -32.90 -29.31 -3.50
CA VAL A 132 -33.40 -28.56 -4.66
C VAL A 132 -34.74 -29.14 -5.07
N GLU A 133 -35.80 -28.33 -5.06
CA GLU A 133 -37.13 -28.75 -5.50
C GLU A 133 -37.51 -28.06 -6.81
N LEU A 134 -38.32 -28.72 -7.63
CA LEU A 134 -38.84 -28.15 -8.88
C LEU A 134 -40.06 -27.26 -8.60
N THR A 135 -39.81 -26.11 -7.96
CA THR A 135 -40.84 -25.08 -7.68
C THR A 135 -40.49 -23.76 -8.36
N PHE A 136 -41.45 -22.84 -8.43
CA PHE A 136 -41.22 -21.44 -8.87
C PHE A 136 -41.07 -20.48 -7.69
N ASP A 137 -41.09 -20.98 -6.45
CA ASP A 137 -40.96 -20.20 -5.23
C ASP A 137 -39.48 -19.89 -4.91
N TYR A 138 -39.23 -18.85 -4.10
CA TYR A 138 -37.91 -18.56 -3.57
C TYR A 138 -37.36 -19.72 -2.72
N GLN A 139 -36.11 -20.12 -2.98
CA GLN A 139 -35.43 -21.16 -2.19
C GLN A 139 -33.99 -20.77 -1.82
N LEU A 140 -33.55 -21.19 -0.62
CA LEU A 140 -32.17 -21.05 -0.13
C LEU A 140 -31.55 -22.44 0.02
N ASN A 141 -30.81 -22.87 -0.99
CA ASN A 141 -30.37 -24.25 -1.16
C ASN A 141 -29.06 -24.55 -0.43
N GLY A 142 -28.23 -23.54 -0.14
CA GLY A 142 -26.96 -23.75 0.57
C GLY A 142 -26.09 -22.52 0.74
N ILE A 143 -24.95 -22.74 1.40
CA ILE A 143 -23.92 -21.73 1.70
C ILE A 143 -22.62 -22.14 1.02
N GLU A 144 -22.00 -21.25 0.25
CA GLU A 144 -20.63 -21.40 -0.27
C GLU A 144 -19.66 -20.49 0.50
N ILE A 145 -18.52 -21.04 0.93
CA ILE A 145 -17.43 -20.25 1.53
C ILE A 145 -16.10 -20.53 0.83
N CYS A 146 -15.53 -19.46 0.26
CA CYS A 146 -14.21 -19.42 -0.34
C CYS A 146 -13.22 -18.77 0.64
N LYS A 147 -12.17 -19.52 1.04
CA LYS A 147 -11.19 -19.05 2.04
C LYS A 147 -10.14 -18.14 1.39
N GLY A 148 -9.97 -16.94 1.93
CA GLY A 148 -8.83 -16.06 1.67
C GLY A 148 -7.81 -16.13 2.82
N LYS A 149 -6.67 -15.47 2.67
CA LYS A 149 -5.67 -15.29 3.74
C LYS A 149 -6.13 -14.24 4.76
N HIS A 150 -6.90 -13.25 4.32
CA HIS A 150 -7.32 -12.09 5.10
C HIS A 150 -8.84 -12.03 5.41
N GLY A 151 -9.57 -13.13 5.20
CA GLY A 151 -11.02 -13.15 5.34
C GLY A 151 -11.69 -14.32 4.61
N LEU A 152 -13.01 -14.42 4.75
CA LEU A 152 -13.86 -15.43 4.09
C LEU A 152 -14.80 -14.73 3.10
N LEU A 153 -14.82 -15.17 1.85
CA LEU A 153 -15.87 -14.81 0.90
C LEU A 153 -17.03 -15.79 1.09
N VAL A 154 -18.21 -15.29 1.45
CA VAL A 154 -19.43 -16.05 1.72
C VAL A 154 -20.46 -15.72 0.64
N GLY A 155 -21.00 -16.74 -0.01
CA GLY A 155 -22.11 -16.65 -0.95
C GLY A 155 -23.24 -17.59 -0.54
N LEU A 156 -24.46 -17.28 -0.97
CA LEU A 156 -25.65 -18.09 -0.71
C LEU A 156 -26.21 -18.60 -2.04
N ASN A 157 -26.40 -19.91 -2.12
CA ASN A 157 -27.00 -20.57 -3.28
C ASN A 157 -28.52 -20.41 -3.19
N GLN A 158 -29.08 -19.55 -4.02
CA GLN A 158 -30.49 -19.14 -3.98
C GLN A 158 -31.17 -19.35 -5.33
N PHE A 159 -32.49 -19.55 -5.32
CA PHE A 159 -33.34 -19.72 -6.50
C PHE A 159 -34.58 -18.81 -6.39
N CYS A 160 -35.13 -18.36 -7.53
CA CYS A 160 -36.24 -17.40 -7.60
C CYS A 160 -36.13 -16.23 -6.61
N ILE A 161 -34.98 -15.55 -6.61
CA ILE A 161 -34.79 -14.33 -5.82
C ILE A 161 -35.69 -13.23 -6.40
N GLU A 162 -36.56 -12.64 -5.57
CA GLU A 162 -37.29 -11.43 -5.95
C GLU A 162 -36.30 -10.32 -6.31
N THR A 163 -36.47 -9.72 -7.48
CA THR A 163 -35.53 -8.73 -8.02
C THR A 163 -35.63 -7.41 -7.27
N GLN A 164 -34.92 -7.30 -6.15
CA GLN A 164 -34.58 -6.03 -5.49
C GLN A 164 -33.62 -5.16 -6.34
N ALA A 165 -33.52 -5.40 -7.65
CA ALA A 165 -32.55 -4.80 -8.57
C ALA A 165 -32.50 -3.26 -8.49
N ASN A 166 -33.63 -2.61 -8.20
CA ASN A 166 -33.71 -1.15 -8.03
C ASN A 166 -32.94 -0.61 -6.80
N LYS A 167 -32.57 -1.45 -5.82
CA LYS A 167 -31.89 -1.06 -4.56
C LYS A 167 -30.59 -0.29 -4.81
N TYR A 168 -29.85 -0.65 -5.86
CA TYR A 168 -28.61 0.04 -6.25
C TYR A 168 -28.45 0.27 -7.76
N HIS A 169 -29.56 0.42 -8.49
CA HIS A 169 -29.58 0.72 -9.92
C HIS A 169 -29.98 2.18 -10.17
N GLN A 170 -29.35 2.85 -11.14
CA GLN A 170 -29.71 4.22 -11.51
C GLN A 170 -30.66 4.20 -12.71
N ALA A 171 -31.65 5.09 -12.71
CA ALA A 171 -32.51 5.29 -13.88
C ALA A 171 -31.67 5.68 -15.10
N GLY A 172 -31.59 4.79 -16.09
CA GLY A 172 -30.76 4.95 -17.29
C GLY A 172 -29.33 4.40 -17.19
N ASP A 173 -29.05 3.49 -16.25
CA ASP A 173 -27.81 2.68 -16.34
C ASP A 173 -27.83 1.82 -17.61
N ALA A 174 -26.65 1.59 -18.20
CA ALA A 174 -26.49 0.92 -19.49
C ALA A 174 -26.32 -0.61 -19.37
N GLN A 175 -26.52 -1.14 -18.16
CA GLN A 175 -26.36 -2.55 -17.82
C GLN A 175 -27.71 -3.17 -17.48
N GLU A 176 -27.96 -4.35 -18.04
CA GLU A 176 -29.22 -5.09 -17.88
C GLU A 176 -29.38 -5.70 -16.48
N GLU A 177 -28.26 -5.94 -15.78
CA GLU A 177 -28.21 -6.46 -14.41
C GLU A 177 -27.63 -5.40 -13.44
N PRO A 178 -28.04 -5.40 -12.15
CA PRO A 178 -27.48 -4.51 -11.15
C PRO A 178 -26.01 -4.81 -10.84
N LEU A 179 -25.20 -3.75 -10.81
CA LEU A 179 -23.77 -3.83 -10.50
C LEU A 179 -23.50 -4.34 -9.08
N LEU A 180 -22.81 -5.50 -8.99
CA LEU A 180 -22.36 -6.13 -7.75
C LEU A 180 -21.67 -5.13 -6.81
N ASN A 181 -22.19 -5.00 -5.60
CA ASN A 181 -21.62 -4.20 -4.54
C ASN A 181 -20.82 -5.10 -3.60
N THR A 182 -19.64 -4.61 -3.19
CA THR A 182 -18.82 -5.33 -2.21
C THR A 182 -19.41 -5.11 -0.83
N LYS A 183 -20.17 -6.11 -0.35
CA LYS A 183 -20.58 -6.21 1.05
C LYS A 183 -19.40 -6.75 1.87
N ARG A 184 -19.09 -6.10 2.99
CA ARG A 184 -17.96 -6.47 3.86
C ARG A 184 -18.37 -6.33 5.32
N VAL A 185 -18.15 -7.39 6.10
CA VAL A 185 -18.40 -7.42 7.55
C VAL A 185 -17.05 -7.38 8.24
N GLN A 186 -16.79 -6.33 9.02
CA GLN A 186 -15.57 -6.22 9.82
C GLN A 186 -15.87 -6.60 11.27
N LEU A 187 -14.97 -7.37 11.88
CA LEU A 187 -15.07 -7.83 13.26
C LEU A 187 -13.90 -7.29 14.10
N THR A 188 -14.10 -7.21 15.42
CA THR A 188 -13.04 -7.00 16.41
C THR A 188 -12.90 -8.24 17.31
N ASP A 189 -11.78 -8.34 18.02
CA ASP A 189 -11.55 -9.40 19.00
C ASP A 189 -12.64 -9.46 20.09
N GLU A 190 -13.15 -8.30 20.50
CA GLU A 190 -14.27 -8.17 21.46
C GLU A 190 -15.58 -8.72 20.88
N MET A 191 -15.94 -8.31 19.65
CA MET A 191 -17.11 -8.86 18.94
C MET A 191 -17.01 -10.37 18.74
N VAL A 192 -15.81 -10.90 18.45
CA VAL A 192 -15.57 -12.34 18.38
C VAL A 192 -15.77 -12.99 19.75
N GLY A 193 -15.33 -12.36 20.84
CA GLY A 193 -15.62 -12.80 22.21
C GLY A 193 -17.11 -12.94 22.46
N SER A 194 -17.89 -11.89 22.19
CA SER A 194 -19.36 -11.91 22.34
C SER A 194 -20.03 -12.99 21.47
N LEU A 195 -19.61 -13.16 20.22
CA LEU A 195 -20.13 -14.21 19.32
C LEU A 195 -19.83 -15.64 19.82
N LEU A 196 -18.77 -15.84 20.60
CA LEU A 196 -18.41 -17.13 21.20
C LEU A 196 -19.24 -17.43 22.46
N GLU A 197 -19.66 -16.40 23.19
CA GLU A 197 -20.43 -16.51 24.44
C GLU A 197 -21.95 -16.47 24.22
N LEU A 198 -22.42 -15.97 23.06
CA LEU A 198 -23.84 -15.92 22.70
C LEU A 198 -24.48 -17.30 22.60
N ASP A 199 -25.60 -17.48 23.29
CA ASP A 199 -26.53 -18.59 23.09
C ASP A 199 -27.19 -18.47 21.70
N ILE A 200 -26.80 -19.36 20.79
CA ILE A 200 -27.25 -19.38 19.39
C ILE A 200 -28.70 -19.89 19.27
N GLU A 201 -29.21 -20.62 20.25
CA GLU A 201 -30.52 -21.26 20.17
C GLU A 201 -31.63 -20.33 20.67
N ASN A 202 -31.36 -19.54 21.71
CA ASN A 202 -32.32 -18.62 22.32
C ASN A 202 -32.33 -17.18 21.72
N GLN A 203 -31.90 -16.98 20.46
CA GLN A 203 -32.00 -15.67 19.78
C GLN A 203 -33.33 -15.52 19.02
N ASP A 204 -33.92 -14.32 19.08
CA ASP A 204 -35.05 -13.94 18.24
C ASP A 204 -34.58 -13.57 16.82
N TYR A 205 -34.37 -14.60 15.99
CA TYR A 205 -33.98 -14.43 14.59
C TYR A 205 -35.06 -13.74 13.74
N ASP A 206 -36.34 -13.81 14.14
CA ASP A 206 -37.45 -13.22 13.39
C ASP A 206 -37.37 -11.68 13.51
N SER A 207 -37.19 -11.17 14.73
CA SER A 207 -36.91 -9.76 14.97
C SER A 207 -35.59 -9.30 14.34
N ILE A 208 -34.51 -10.07 14.50
CA ILE A 208 -33.18 -9.75 13.91
C ILE A 208 -33.21 -9.62 12.38
N LEU A 209 -33.96 -10.48 11.68
CA LEU A 209 -34.01 -10.49 10.22
C LEU A 209 -34.92 -9.40 9.65
N ASN A 210 -36.08 -9.17 10.26
CA ASN A 210 -37.08 -8.22 9.78
C ASN A 210 -36.74 -6.76 10.13
N GLN A 211 -35.97 -6.52 11.20
CA GLN A 211 -35.50 -5.17 11.52
C GLN A 211 -34.34 -4.73 10.61
N PRO A 212 -34.19 -3.42 10.33
CA PRO A 212 -32.97 -2.89 9.73
C PRO A 212 -31.74 -3.22 10.57
N HIS A 213 -30.60 -3.44 9.92
CA HIS A 213 -29.34 -3.71 10.62
C HIS A 213 -29.11 -2.67 11.74
N PRO A 214 -28.65 -3.07 12.95
CA PRO A 214 -28.37 -2.15 14.04
C PRO A 214 -27.48 -0.95 13.72
N PHE A 215 -26.69 -1.02 12.63
CA PHE A 215 -25.76 0.00 12.14
C PHE A 215 -26.28 0.80 10.92
N SER A 216 -27.58 0.69 10.62
CA SER A 216 -28.21 1.37 9.50
C SER A 216 -28.47 2.86 9.77
N ILE A 217 -28.26 3.68 8.75
CA ILE A 217 -28.47 5.13 8.80
C ILE A 217 -29.58 5.58 7.86
N GLU A 218 -30.19 6.72 8.17
CA GLU A 218 -31.14 7.38 7.27
C GLU A 218 -30.40 8.06 6.10
N VAL A 219 -30.68 7.64 4.86
CA VAL A 219 -30.06 8.21 3.66
C VAL A 219 -30.87 9.41 3.15
N LYS A 220 -30.56 10.59 3.68
CA LYS A 220 -31.22 11.87 3.33
C LYS A 220 -31.04 12.30 1.86
N GLN A 221 -30.03 11.79 1.17
CA GLN A 221 -29.74 12.14 -0.23
C GLN A 221 -29.44 10.88 -1.08
N PRO A 222 -30.46 10.11 -1.51
CA PRO A 222 -30.28 8.87 -2.26
C PRO A 222 -29.42 9.04 -3.52
N LYS A 223 -29.62 10.12 -4.28
CA LYS A 223 -28.81 10.45 -5.48
C LYS A 223 -27.31 10.61 -5.18
N LYS A 224 -26.95 11.14 -4.01
CA LYS A 224 -25.55 11.29 -3.58
C LYS A 224 -24.95 9.95 -3.18
N ARG A 225 -25.68 9.12 -2.42
CA ARG A 225 -25.29 7.73 -2.10
C ARG A 225 -25.04 6.92 -3.38
N MET A 226 -25.99 6.96 -4.31
CA MET A 226 -25.90 6.26 -5.59
C MET A 226 -24.71 6.70 -6.44
N LYS A 227 -24.37 8.00 -6.42
CA LYS A 227 -23.14 8.51 -7.05
C LYS A 227 -21.88 7.97 -6.37
N ALA A 228 -21.81 7.98 -5.03
CA ALA A 228 -20.65 7.47 -4.30
C ALA A 228 -20.43 5.96 -4.53
N MET A 229 -21.52 5.18 -4.58
CA MET A 229 -21.48 3.75 -4.92
C MET A 229 -21.00 3.52 -6.37
N TYR A 230 -21.47 4.32 -7.33
CA TYR A 230 -20.98 4.28 -8.71
C TYR A 230 -19.48 4.64 -8.81
N GLU A 231 -19.03 5.68 -8.10
CA GLU A 231 -17.62 6.07 -8.07
C GLU A 231 -16.74 4.96 -7.47
N HIS A 232 -17.17 4.31 -6.39
CA HIS A 232 -16.49 3.14 -5.81
C HIS A 232 -16.38 1.98 -6.82
N ARG A 233 -17.50 1.57 -7.43
CA ARG A 233 -17.52 0.52 -8.47
C ARG A 233 -16.61 0.85 -9.65
N LYS A 234 -16.53 2.13 -10.05
CA LYS A 234 -15.66 2.60 -11.14
C LYS A 234 -14.18 2.51 -10.77
N VAL A 235 -13.82 2.88 -9.54
CA VAL A 235 -12.44 2.76 -9.02
C VAL A 235 -12.01 1.30 -8.94
N GLU A 236 -12.88 0.42 -8.42
CA GLU A 236 -12.63 -1.02 -8.33
C GLU A 236 -12.77 -1.77 -9.67
N ARG A 237 -13.21 -1.08 -10.73
CA ARG A 237 -13.42 -1.61 -12.09
C ARG A 237 -14.50 -2.70 -12.17
N PHE A 238 -15.50 -2.64 -11.29
CA PHE A 238 -16.70 -3.46 -11.37
C PHE A 238 -17.68 -3.02 -12.48
N ILE A 239 -17.48 -1.84 -13.06
CA ILE A 239 -18.34 -1.31 -14.13
C ILE A 239 -17.83 -1.73 -15.53
N THR A 240 -18.62 -2.55 -16.22
CA THR A 240 -18.48 -2.78 -17.66
C THR A 240 -18.76 -1.48 -18.44
N PRO A 241 -17.87 -1.03 -19.34
CA PRO A 241 -18.09 0.19 -20.10
C PRO A 241 -19.24 0.01 -21.11
N PRO A 242 -20.07 1.04 -21.36
CA PRO A 242 -21.17 0.96 -22.32
C PRO A 242 -20.70 0.63 -23.74
N ALA A 243 -21.65 0.18 -24.58
CA ALA A 243 -21.35 -0.24 -25.94
C ALA A 243 -20.66 0.87 -26.74
N TRP A 244 -19.83 0.50 -27.73
CA TRP A 244 -19.01 1.49 -28.45
C TRP A 244 -19.86 2.56 -29.14
N TYR A 245 -21.02 2.18 -29.71
CA TYR A 245 -21.94 3.11 -30.35
C TYR A 245 -22.65 4.03 -29.35
N GLN A 246 -22.96 3.54 -28.13
CA GLN A 246 -23.47 4.39 -27.04
C GLN A 246 -22.41 5.41 -26.62
N ARG A 247 -21.14 4.99 -26.47
CA ARG A 247 -20.04 5.92 -26.16
C ARG A 247 -19.83 6.97 -27.25
N VAL A 248 -19.98 6.60 -28.52
CA VAL A 248 -19.97 7.55 -29.65
C VAL A 248 -21.19 8.48 -29.61
N TRP A 249 -22.38 7.98 -29.28
CA TRP A 249 -23.61 8.77 -29.17
C TRP A 249 -23.62 9.72 -27.96
N GLU A 250 -23.04 9.31 -26.84
CA GLU A 250 -22.80 10.16 -25.67
C GLU A 250 -21.76 11.23 -25.96
N TRP A 251 -20.69 10.86 -26.66
CA TRP A 251 -19.65 11.79 -27.13
C TRP A 251 -20.23 12.82 -28.11
N THR A 252 -21.02 12.41 -29.11
CA THR A 252 -21.69 13.36 -30.01
C THR A 252 -22.73 14.22 -29.29
N ASN A 253 -23.56 13.64 -28.40
CA ASN A 253 -24.46 14.42 -27.55
C ASN A 253 -23.72 15.38 -26.60
N SER A 254 -22.47 15.11 -26.23
CA SER A 254 -21.71 16.01 -25.36
C SER A 254 -21.34 17.35 -26.00
N PHE A 255 -21.37 17.44 -27.34
CA PHE A 255 -21.25 18.71 -28.06
C PHE A 255 -22.53 19.55 -28.00
N PHE A 256 -23.71 18.92 -27.91
CA PHE A 256 -25.02 19.59 -27.88
C PHE A 256 -25.56 19.82 -26.46
N LYS A 257 -25.23 18.95 -25.51
CA LYS A 257 -25.51 19.16 -24.08
C LYS A 257 -24.51 20.16 -23.52
N LYS A 258 -24.95 21.39 -23.22
CA LYS A 258 -24.24 22.29 -22.30
C LYS A 258 -23.84 21.49 -21.06
N LYS A 259 -22.53 21.33 -20.80
CA LYS A 259 -22.03 20.72 -19.56
C LYS A 259 -22.69 21.44 -18.38
N LYS A 260 -23.62 20.75 -17.69
CA LYS A 260 -24.05 21.16 -16.36
C LYS A 260 -22.84 20.95 -15.45
N GLU A 261 -22.02 21.99 -15.32
CA GLU A 261 -20.96 22.04 -14.32
C GLU A 261 -21.63 21.83 -12.97
N TRP A 262 -21.42 20.65 -12.38
CA TRP A 262 -21.84 20.41 -11.01
C TRP A 262 -20.86 21.14 -10.09
N LYS A 263 -20.99 22.46 -10.03
CA LYS A 263 -20.34 23.30 -9.03
C LYS A 263 -20.91 22.93 -7.68
N SER A 264 -20.33 21.92 -7.03
CA SER A 264 -20.31 21.87 -5.58
C SER A 264 -19.50 23.08 -5.10
N LYS A 265 -20.16 24.26 -5.04
CA LYS A 265 -19.79 25.27 -4.06
C LYS A 265 -20.09 24.67 -2.69
N ALA A 266 -19.19 23.80 -2.24
CA ALA A 266 -19.08 23.47 -0.83
C ALA A 266 -18.58 24.75 -0.16
N GLN A 267 -19.51 25.59 0.31
CA GLN A 267 -19.20 26.48 1.41
C GLN A 267 -18.78 25.57 2.56
N ASN A 268 -17.52 25.68 2.99
CA ASN A 268 -16.95 24.93 4.10
C ASN A 268 -17.47 25.47 5.44
N ASN A 269 -18.80 25.64 5.55
CA ASN A 269 -19.50 26.05 6.76
C ASN A 269 -19.69 24.81 7.64
N PHE A 270 -18.54 24.27 8.08
CA PHE A 270 -18.44 23.31 9.15
C PHE A 270 -18.63 24.05 10.47
N HIS A 271 -19.62 23.65 11.25
CA HIS A 271 -19.89 24.20 12.58
C HIS A 271 -19.25 23.26 13.61
N SER A 272 -18.49 23.82 14.55
CA SER A 272 -17.92 23.04 15.65
C SER A 272 -19.02 22.65 16.62
N ILE A 273 -19.14 21.36 16.90
CA ILE A 273 -20.15 20.78 17.79
C ILE A 273 -19.55 20.46 19.16
N LEU A 274 -18.33 19.93 19.16
CA LEU A 274 -17.60 19.54 20.36
C LEU A 274 -16.11 19.79 20.13
N LYS A 275 -15.49 20.54 21.04
CA LYS A 275 -14.06 20.83 21.03
C LYS A 275 -13.45 20.40 22.36
N LYS A 276 -12.59 19.37 22.30
CA LYS A 276 -11.68 18.95 23.37
C LYS A 276 -10.27 19.43 23.02
N GLU A 277 -9.35 19.39 23.98
CA GLU A 277 -7.96 19.87 23.82
C GLU A 277 -7.24 19.26 22.60
N ASN A 278 -7.42 17.96 22.36
CA ASN A 278 -6.77 17.23 21.28
C ASN A 278 -7.71 16.76 20.15
N ALA A 279 -9.02 17.09 20.19
CA ALA A 279 -9.98 16.60 19.20
C ALA A 279 -11.18 17.55 19.00
N GLU A 280 -11.65 17.66 17.76
CA GLU A 280 -12.77 18.51 17.36
C GLU A 280 -13.75 17.76 16.46
N VAL A 281 -15.04 17.85 16.78
CA VAL A 281 -16.16 17.29 16.00
C VAL A 281 -16.85 18.43 15.28
N LEU A 282 -16.78 18.40 13.95
CA LEU A 282 -17.32 19.41 13.04
C LEU A 282 -18.52 18.82 12.26
N GLN A 283 -19.57 19.60 12.03
CA GLN A 283 -20.71 19.21 11.16
C GLN A 283 -20.88 20.17 9.98
N GLN A 284 -21.02 19.63 8.78
CA GLN A 284 -21.39 20.41 7.60
C GLN A 284 -22.90 20.71 7.60
N ALA A 285 -23.25 22.01 7.64
CA ALA A 285 -24.63 22.46 7.82
C ALA A 285 -25.64 21.95 6.77
N HIS A 286 -25.22 21.79 5.51
CA HIS A 286 -26.11 21.44 4.40
C HIS A 286 -26.27 19.94 4.14
N THR A 287 -25.36 19.10 4.66
CA THR A 287 -25.34 17.66 4.39
C THR A 287 -25.56 16.82 5.64
N GLY A 288 -25.29 17.36 6.83
CA GLY A 288 -25.27 16.63 8.10
C GLY A 288 -24.00 15.81 8.32
N GLU A 289 -23.07 15.77 7.36
CA GLU A 289 -21.79 15.04 7.47
C GLU A 289 -21.02 15.48 8.71
N ILE A 290 -20.45 14.50 9.41
CA ILE A 290 -19.61 14.70 10.58
C ILE A 290 -18.16 14.48 10.18
N LEU A 291 -17.31 15.44 10.52
CA LEU A 291 -15.86 15.41 10.38
C LEU A 291 -15.27 15.40 11.79
N ILE A 292 -14.61 14.31 12.18
CA ILE A 292 -13.90 14.23 13.45
C ILE A 292 -12.42 14.41 13.15
N MET A 293 -11.82 15.45 13.73
CA MET A 293 -10.39 15.71 13.68
C MET A 293 -9.79 15.41 15.04
N GLU A 294 -8.65 14.73 15.06
CA GLU A 294 -7.92 14.40 16.28
C GLU A 294 -6.43 14.59 16.03
N LYS A 295 -5.73 15.12 17.02
CA LYS A 295 -4.30 15.35 16.97
C LYS A 295 -3.58 14.01 16.91
N ARG A 296 -2.64 13.84 15.97
CA ARG A 296 -1.86 12.60 15.85
C ARG A 296 -1.06 12.38 17.14
N PRO A 297 -1.07 11.17 17.72
CA PRO A 297 -0.25 10.83 18.86
C PRO A 297 1.25 11.03 18.60
N GLU A 298 1.98 11.33 19.67
CA GLU A 298 3.43 11.39 19.62
C GLU A 298 4.05 10.03 19.27
N ILE A 299 5.17 10.05 18.55
CA ILE A 299 5.90 8.84 18.16
C ILE A 299 6.55 8.22 19.39
N ASP A 300 6.13 7.00 19.74
CA ASP A 300 6.71 6.19 20.81
C ASP A 300 7.49 4.97 20.30
N THR A 301 7.40 4.69 18.99
CA THR A 301 7.92 3.48 18.36
C THR A 301 8.79 3.80 17.15
N MET A 302 10.01 3.26 17.12
CA MET A 302 10.90 3.29 15.96
C MET A 302 11.13 1.89 15.36
N VAL A 303 11.04 1.79 14.04
CA VAL A 303 11.36 0.57 13.29
C VAL A 303 12.52 0.81 12.34
N PHE A 304 13.63 0.11 12.52
CA PHE A 304 14.84 0.28 11.73
C PHE A 304 14.98 -0.77 10.63
N CYS A 305 15.27 -0.33 9.41
CA CYS A 305 15.56 -1.24 8.33
C CYS A 305 16.92 -1.94 8.45
N GLY A 306 17.04 -3.13 7.88
CA GLY A 306 18.31 -3.81 7.65
C GLY A 306 19.02 -3.21 6.46
N GLY A 307 20.31 -3.57 6.31
CA GLY A 307 21.14 -3.06 5.24
C GLY A 307 22.64 -3.06 5.53
N GLY A 308 23.11 -3.89 6.47
CA GLY A 308 24.53 -4.01 6.83
C GLY A 308 25.15 -2.68 7.26
N ALA A 309 26.32 -2.35 6.70
CA ALA A 309 27.13 -1.19 7.06
C ALA A 309 26.46 0.19 6.86
N LYS A 310 25.24 0.25 6.31
CA LYS A 310 24.44 1.49 6.21
C LYS A 310 23.91 2.01 7.54
N ILE A 311 24.19 1.30 8.63
CA ILE A 311 23.81 1.64 10.00
C ILE A 311 24.15 3.09 10.37
N PHE A 312 25.25 3.67 9.86
CA PHE A 312 25.59 5.09 10.04
C PHE A 312 24.46 6.05 9.63
N ALA A 313 23.68 5.72 8.61
CA ALA A 313 22.54 6.52 8.19
C ALA A 313 21.32 6.38 9.15
N HIS A 314 21.18 5.25 9.86
CA HIS A 314 20.25 5.16 10.99
C HIS A 314 20.73 5.98 12.18
N VAL A 315 22.03 5.97 12.49
CA VAL A 315 22.58 6.82 13.56
C VAL A 315 22.32 8.30 13.27
N GLY A 316 22.48 8.72 12.01
CA GLY A 316 22.14 10.06 11.56
C GLY A 316 20.65 10.39 11.70
N ALA A 317 19.78 9.45 11.35
CA ALA A 317 18.34 9.63 11.51
C ALA A 317 17.94 9.73 13.00
N TYR A 318 18.47 8.85 13.85
CA TYR A 318 18.24 8.84 15.30
C TYR A 318 18.75 10.13 15.95
N LYS A 319 19.91 10.64 15.54
CA LYS A 319 20.43 11.97 15.95
C LYS A 319 19.39 13.08 15.77
N ALA A 320 18.75 13.17 14.61
CA ALA A 320 17.76 14.24 14.35
C ALA A 320 16.53 14.16 15.26
N PHE A 321 16.07 12.94 15.59
CA PHE A 321 14.97 12.73 16.53
C PHE A 321 15.39 13.08 17.97
N GLN A 322 16.58 12.63 18.41
CA GLN A 322 17.12 12.93 19.74
C GLN A 322 17.34 14.44 19.95
N GLU A 323 17.92 15.14 18.97
CA GLU A 323 18.12 16.60 19.01
C GLU A 323 16.81 17.39 18.98
N SER A 324 15.74 16.82 18.43
CA SER A 324 14.41 17.43 18.45
C SER A 324 13.62 17.13 19.75
N GLY A 325 14.21 16.38 20.69
CA GLY A 325 13.56 15.98 21.94
C GLY A 325 12.52 14.86 21.79
N ILE A 326 12.48 14.17 20.64
CA ILE A 326 11.57 13.04 20.43
C ILE A 326 12.24 11.78 20.99
N GLN A 327 11.67 11.20 22.04
CA GLN A 327 12.21 10.03 22.75
C GLN A 327 11.25 8.84 22.69
N PRO A 328 11.36 7.98 21.66
CA PRO A 328 10.62 6.72 21.59
C PRO A 328 11.10 5.75 22.67
N SER A 329 10.22 4.86 23.14
CA SER A 329 10.54 3.80 24.10
C SER A 329 10.47 2.39 23.53
N LYS A 330 9.91 2.22 22.32
CA LYS A 330 9.71 0.92 21.68
C LYS A 330 10.53 0.83 20.39
N PHE A 331 11.26 -0.27 20.22
CA PHE A 331 12.19 -0.44 19.12
C PHE A 331 12.01 -1.80 18.45
N ALA A 332 11.94 -1.82 17.12
CA ALA A 332 12.11 -3.04 16.34
C ALA A 332 13.12 -2.85 15.22
N GLY A 333 13.74 -3.95 14.82
CA GLY A 333 14.65 -3.94 13.68
C GLY A 333 15.11 -5.33 13.32
N SER A 334 15.79 -5.44 12.19
CA SER A 334 16.37 -6.70 11.74
C SER A 334 17.62 -6.49 10.89
N SER A 335 18.50 -7.49 10.85
CA SER A 335 19.89 -7.34 10.41
C SER A 335 20.57 -6.22 11.20
N ALA A 336 21.36 -5.37 10.54
CA ALA A 336 21.87 -4.12 11.12
C ALA A 336 20.80 -3.24 11.82
N GLY A 337 19.54 -3.30 11.38
CA GLY A 337 18.43 -2.62 12.06
C GLY A 337 18.14 -3.18 13.46
N ALA A 338 18.35 -4.48 13.70
CA ALA A 338 18.22 -5.07 15.04
C ALA A 338 19.33 -4.59 15.97
N ILE A 339 20.56 -4.46 15.48
CA ILE A 339 21.67 -3.88 16.24
C ILE A 339 21.32 -2.44 16.64
N MET A 340 20.83 -1.62 15.69
CA MET A 340 20.36 -0.27 16.00
C MET A 340 19.23 -0.27 17.02
N ALA A 341 18.23 -1.15 16.88
CA ALA A 341 17.11 -1.29 17.81
C ALA A 341 17.57 -1.69 19.23
N ILE A 342 18.52 -2.63 19.35
CA ILE A 342 19.14 -3.03 20.64
C ILE A 342 19.83 -1.83 21.28
N LEU A 343 20.66 -1.08 20.54
CA LEU A 343 21.41 0.04 21.11
C LEU A 343 20.49 1.21 21.51
N CYS A 344 19.46 1.51 20.71
CA CYS A 344 18.43 2.50 21.08
C CYS A 344 17.62 2.05 22.30
N TYR A 345 17.22 0.77 22.35
CA TYR A 345 16.52 0.19 23.50
C TYR A 345 17.38 0.23 24.78
N LEU A 346 18.70 0.09 24.67
CA LEU A 346 19.62 0.23 25.80
C LEU A 346 19.80 1.70 26.26
N GLY A 347 19.26 2.68 25.53
CA GLY A 347 19.40 4.10 25.85
C GLY A 347 20.77 4.69 25.51
N TYR A 348 21.47 4.11 24.53
CA TYR A 348 22.70 4.72 24.00
C TYR A 348 22.39 5.98 23.18
N SER A 349 23.13 7.06 23.42
CA SER A 349 23.07 8.29 22.62
C SER A 349 23.60 8.07 21.20
N TRP A 350 23.17 8.88 20.22
CA TRP A 350 23.70 8.80 18.85
C TRP A 350 25.23 8.91 18.79
N VAL A 351 25.86 9.64 19.72
CA VAL A 351 27.32 9.80 19.83
C VAL A 351 28.00 8.50 20.26
N GLU A 352 27.47 7.81 21.28
CA GLU A 352 27.99 6.51 21.71
C GLU A 352 27.82 5.46 20.61
N ILE A 353 26.64 5.42 19.97
CA ILE A 353 26.34 4.51 18.86
C ILE A 353 27.30 4.75 17.68
N PHE A 354 27.51 6.01 17.29
CA PHE A 354 28.49 6.38 16.26
C PHE A 354 29.91 5.99 16.67
N GLY A 355 30.28 6.20 17.93
CA GLY A 355 31.60 5.86 18.48
C GLY A 355 31.92 4.37 18.38
N PHE A 356 30.96 3.48 18.68
CA PHE A 356 31.12 2.05 18.43
C PHE A 356 31.38 1.78 16.95
N PHE A 357 30.47 2.20 16.05
CA PHE A 357 30.58 1.89 14.62
C PHE A 357 31.79 2.52 13.92
N LYS A 358 32.29 3.67 14.38
CA LYS A 358 33.53 4.27 13.87
C LYS A 358 34.77 3.41 14.17
N SER A 359 34.72 2.57 15.21
CA SER A 359 35.81 1.66 15.59
C SER A 359 35.68 0.24 15.00
N PHE A 360 34.53 -0.09 14.40
CA PHE A 360 34.35 -1.37 13.71
C PHE A 360 35.05 -1.35 12.34
N LYS A 361 35.92 -2.33 12.11
CA LYS A 361 36.52 -2.65 10.81
C LYS A 361 36.23 -4.10 10.45
N GLU A 362 36.27 -4.42 9.16
CA GLU A 362 35.98 -5.76 8.63
C GLU A 362 36.90 -6.86 9.24
N GLU A 363 38.18 -6.54 9.45
CA GLU A 363 39.19 -7.39 10.11
C GLU A 363 38.82 -7.86 11.53
N ASN A 364 37.89 -7.17 12.21
CA ASN A 364 37.44 -7.48 13.57
C ASN A 364 36.13 -8.29 13.63
N ILE A 365 35.51 -8.61 12.48
CA ILE A 365 34.20 -9.30 12.41
C ILE A 365 34.27 -10.56 11.53
N VAL A 366 35.05 -10.53 10.45
CA VAL A 366 35.11 -11.62 9.45
C VAL A 366 36.33 -12.50 9.72
N HIS A 367 36.13 -13.62 10.42
CA HIS A 367 37.16 -14.65 10.58
C HIS A 367 36.97 -15.72 9.51
N TYR A 368 37.88 -15.75 8.53
CA TYR A 368 37.82 -16.69 7.40
C TYR A 368 37.94 -18.15 7.85
N ASN A 369 36.81 -18.85 7.93
CA ASN A 369 36.73 -20.29 8.15
C ASN A 369 35.71 -20.89 7.17
N ILE A 370 36.13 -20.98 5.91
CA ILE A 370 35.29 -21.23 4.74
C ILE A 370 34.86 -22.70 4.69
N ASP A 371 33.55 -22.94 4.69
CA ASP A 371 32.95 -24.23 4.32
C ASP A 371 31.72 -24.02 3.41
N SER A 372 30.99 -25.11 3.12
CA SER A 372 29.80 -25.07 2.26
C SER A 372 28.58 -24.34 2.87
N SER A 373 28.70 -23.78 4.07
CA SER A 373 27.64 -23.06 4.79
C SER A 373 27.86 -21.56 5.00
N GLY A 374 29.11 -21.05 4.87
CA GLY A 374 29.41 -19.61 4.97
C GLY A 374 30.91 -19.29 5.12
N ILE A 375 31.25 -17.99 5.08
CA ILE A 375 32.64 -17.49 5.11
C ILE A 375 33.15 -17.24 6.54
N SER A 376 32.32 -16.73 7.44
CA SER A 376 32.65 -16.44 8.84
C SER A 376 31.55 -16.93 9.80
N ASP A 377 31.92 -17.19 11.06
CA ASP A 377 30.95 -17.41 12.14
C ASP A 377 30.36 -16.09 12.66
N THR A 378 29.25 -16.20 13.38
CA THR A 378 28.48 -15.14 14.02
C THR A 378 29.01 -14.72 15.39
N ASP A 379 29.95 -15.48 15.96
CA ASP A 379 30.35 -15.31 17.36
C ASP A 379 31.17 -14.04 17.63
N ALA A 380 31.91 -13.50 16.65
CA ALA A 380 32.55 -12.19 16.77
C ALA A 380 31.50 -11.06 16.90
N LEU A 381 30.45 -11.11 16.08
CA LEU A 381 29.33 -10.17 16.15
C LEU A 381 28.54 -10.33 17.46
N LYS A 382 28.34 -11.56 17.92
CA LYS A 382 27.74 -11.86 19.23
C LYS A 382 28.58 -11.25 20.35
N ALA A 383 29.89 -11.48 20.39
CA ALA A 383 30.80 -10.98 21.42
C ALA A 383 30.86 -9.45 21.46
N ALA A 384 30.81 -8.79 20.29
CA ALA A 384 30.74 -7.32 20.23
C ALA A 384 29.39 -6.79 20.76
N LEU A 385 28.28 -7.47 20.46
CA LEU A 385 26.97 -7.18 21.06
C LEU A 385 26.97 -7.44 22.57
N ASP A 386 27.55 -8.55 23.04
CA ASP A 386 27.70 -8.86 24.47
C ASP A 386 28.45 -7.72 25.18
N PHE A 387 29.60 -7.29 24.64
CA PHE A 387 30.34 -6.16 25.18
C PHE A 387 29.49 -4.87 25.26
N MET A 388 28.78 -4.51 24.19
CA MET A 388 27.93 -3.32 24.18
C MET A 388 26.75 -3.41 25.16
N ILE A 389 26.12 -4.58 25.31
CA ILE A 389 25.03 -4.82 26.25
C ILE A 389 25.56 -4.80 27.69
N ILE A 390 26.59 -5.60 28.00
CA ILE A 390 27.23 -5.71 29.31
C ILE A 390 27.77 -4.35 29.79
N LYS A 391 28.33 -3.54 28.90
CA LYS A 391 28.81 -2.19 29.23
C LYS A 391 27.69 -1.29 29.73
N LYS A 392 26.54 -1.22 29.03
CA LYS A 392 25.40 -0.37 29.46
C LYS A 392 24.68 -0.95 30.67
N VAL A 393 24.52 -2.27 30.76
CA VAL A 393 23.94 -2.94 31.93
C VAL A 393 24.78 -2.68 33.18
N ASN A 394 26.10 -2.79 33.11
CA ASN A 394 26.97 -2.43 34.24
C ASN A 394 26.86 -0.94 34.61
N GLN A 395 26.78 -0.03 33.62
CA GLN A 395 26.55 1.39 33.88
C GLN A 395 25.24 1.59 34.67
N ILE A 396 24.12 1.03 34.20
CA ILE A 396 22.81 1.13 34.86
C ILE A 396 22.85 0.53 36.29
N LEU A 397 23.54 -0.60 36.48
CA LEU A 397 23.69 -1.22 37.80
C LEU A 397 24.54 -0.36 38.76
N SER A 398 25.57 0.34 38.26
CA SER A 398 26.37 1.28 39.08
C SER A 398 25.61 2.56 39.41
N GLU A 399 24.81 3.08 38.48
CA GLU A 399 23.86 4.18 38.76
C GLU A 399 22.84 3.75 39.83
N TYR A 400 22.29 2.54 39.72
CA TYR A 400 21.38 1.97 40.70
C TYR A 400 22.04 1.72 42.07
N GLU A 401 23.29 1.25 42.14
CA GLU A 401 24.06 1.11 43.38
C GLU A 401 24.21 2.44 44.12
N THR A 402 24.40 3.54 43.37
CA THR A 402 24.50 4.90 43.92
C THR A 402 23.17 5.37 44.53
N ILE A 403 22.03 4.89 44.03
CA ILE A 403 20.67 5.33 44.42
C ILE A 403 20.05 4.43 45.50
N ALA A 404 20.19 3.11 45.36
CA ALA A 404 19.52 2.09 46.17
C ALA A 404 20.47 1.37 47.15
N GLY A 405 21.77 1.63 47.07
CA GLY A 405 22.78 1.01 47.93
C GLY A 405 23.28 -0.35 47.45
N LYS A 406 24.38 -0.80 48.08
CA LYS A 406 25.19 -1.95 47.62
C LYS A 406 24.45 -3.28 47.63
N GLU A 407 23.70 -3.59 48.69
CA GLU A 407 23.01 -4.88 48.78
C GLU A 407 21.87 -4.98 47.76
N ALA A 408 21.06 -3.93 47.57
CA ALA A 408 20.02 -3.90 46.55
C ALA A 408 20.58 -4.01 45.12
N ALA A 409 21.72 -3.37 44.84
CA ALA A 409 22.39 -3.49 43.54
C ALA A 409 23.05 -4.86 43.33
N LYS A 410 23.52 -5.52 44.40
CA LYS A 410 24.06 -6.88 44.37
C LYS A 410 22.97 -7.92 44.11
N GLU A 411 21.79 -7.78 44.72
CA GLU A 411 20.61 -8.59 44.41
C GLU A 411 20.14 -8.37 42.96
N LEU A 412 20.03 -7.12 42.51
CA LEU A 412 19.65 -6.83 41.12
C LEU A 412 20.68 -7.35 40.12
N ARG A 413 21.99 -7.24 40.44
CA ARG A 413 23.08 -7.81 39.65
C ARG A 413 22.98 -9.33 39.57
N SER A 414 22.64 -10.03 40.67
CA SER A 414 22.42 -11.48 40.59
C SER A 414 21.23 -11.81 39.71
N LEU A 415 20.08 -11.13 39.85
CA LEU A 415 18.89 -11.36 39.03
C LEU A 415 19.09 -11.10 37.52
N VAL A 416 20.05 -10.24 37.14
CA VAL A 416 20.39 -9.95 35.74
C VAL A 416 21.41 -10.95 35.16
N TYR A 417 22.35 -11.44 35.96
CA TYR A 417 23.44 -12.32 35.51
C TYR A 417 23.28 -13.81 35.89
N GLU A 418 22.29 -14.17 36.71
CA GLU A 418 21.97 -15.55 37.12
C GLU A 418 21.85 -16.55 35.94
N PRO A 419 21.26 -16.21 34.78
CA PRO A 419 21.23 -17.11 33.63
C PRO A 419 22.60 -17.33 32.94
N GLY A 420 23.67 -16.68 33.40
CA GLY A 420 24.99 -16.63 32.76
C GLY A 420 25.05 -15.75 31.50
N VAL A 421 23.91 -15.33 30.96
CA VAL A 421 23.76 -14.51 29.75
C VAL A 421 22.64 -13.47 29.92
N ILE A 422 22.72 -12.36 29.19
CA ILE A 422 21.73 -11.29 29.26
C ILE A 422 20.57 -11.59 28.29
N THR A 423 19.43 -11.97 28.85
CA THR A 423 18.18 -12.34 28.14
C THR A 423 17.18 -11.18 28.06
N PHE A 424 16.17 -11.29 27.19
CA PHE A 424 15.06 -10.32 27.16
C PHE A 424 14.35 -10.19 28.51
N GLU A 425 14.23 -11.28 29.27
CA GLU A 425 13.70 -11.24 30.63
C GLU A 425 14.61 -10.51 31.60
N SER A 426 15.94 -10.74 31.57
CA SER A 426 16.88 -10.05 32.47
C SER A 426 16.82 -8.52 32.29
N LEU A 427 16.69 -8.02 31.05
CA LEU A 427 16.52 -6.59 30.77
C LEU A 427 15.14 -6.07 31.20
N LYS A 428 14.07 -6.87 31.06
CA LYS A 428 12.74 -6.53 31.57
C LYS A 428 12.74 -6.42 33.11
N ARG A 429 13.36 -7.37 33.81
CA ARG A 429 13.55 -7.34 35.27
C ARG A 429 14.35 -6.11 35.70
N LEU A 430 15.43 -5.77 34.99
CA LEU A 430 16.24 -4.57 35.23
C LEU A 430 15.41 -3.28 35.07
N LYS A 431 14.60 -3.16 34.01
CA LYS A 431 13.67 -2.02 33.83
C LYS A 431 12.56 -1.98 34.88
N GLN A 432 12.07 -3.13 35.36
CA GLN A 432 11.06 -3.20 36.42
C GLN A 432 11.62 -2.78 37.78
N ALA A 433 12.84 -3.21 38.14
CA ALA A 433 13.50 -2.85 39.38
C ALA A 433 13.96 -1.38 39.39
N TYR A 434 14.40 -0.85 38.24
CA TYR A 434 14.79 0.55 38.09
C TYR A 434 14.03 1.23 36.91
N PRO A 435 12.74 1.62 37.09
CA PRO A 435 11.92 2.19 36.02
C PRO A 435 12.47 3.46 35.38
N LYS A 436 13.24 4.25 36.14
CA LYS A 436 13.88 5.49 35.69
C LYS A 436 15.16 5.25 34.84
N CYS A 437 15.61 4.02 34.67
CA CYS A 437 16.77 3.73 33.83
C CYS A 437 16.50 4.04 32.35
N CYS A 438 17.59 4.22 31.58
CA CYS A 438 17.55 4.55 30.16
C CYS A 438 17.05 3.42 29.24
N LEU A 439 16.70 2.24 29.77
CA LEU A 439 16.13 1.17 28.95
C LEU A 439 14.74 1.56 28.43
N GLY A 440 14.45 1.18 27.18
CA GLY A 440 13.11 1.26 26.59
C GLY A 440 12.11 0.28 27.21
N ASP A 441 10.86 0.37 26.76
CA ASP A 441 9.75 -0.46 27.22
C ASP A 441 9.66 -1.80 26.45
N GLU A 442 10.11 -1.81 25.19
CA GLU A 442 9.95 -2.93 24.27
C GLU A 442 11.07 -3.00 23.22
N LEU A 443 11.58 -4.21 22.99
CA LEU A 443 12.54 -4.54 21.95
C LEU A 443 12.05 -5.76 21.16
N ILE A 444 12.02 -5.64 19.85
CA ILE A 444 11.69 -6.75 18.92
C ILE A 444 12.83 -6.92 17.91
N VAL A 445 13.44 -8.10 17.93
CA VAL A 445 14.52 -8.52 17.03
C VAL A 445 14.04 -9.70 16.20
N THR A 446 14.33 -9.74 14.91
CA THR A 446 13.69 -10.72 14.01
C THR A 446 14.70 -11.64 13.32
N ALA A 447 14.34 -12.90 13.05
CA ALA A 447 15.18 -13.86 12.30
C ALA A 447 14.34 -14.70 11.34
N THR A 448 14.96 -15.30 10.33
CA THR A 448 14.30 -16.25 9.42
C THR A 448 14.59 -17.68 9.88
N ASN A 449 13.58 -18.43 10.32
CA ASN A 449 13.73 -19.87 10.61
C ASN A 449 13.67 -20.65 9.28
N LYS A 450 14.76 -21.35 8.95
CA LYS A 450 14.98 -22.04 7.67
C LYS A 450 13.99 -23.20 7.46
N GLU A 451 13.80 -24.02 8.49
CA GLU A 451 12.94 -25.22 8.46
C GLU A 451 11.45 -24.85 8.34
N LYS A 452 10.99 -23.91 9.18
CA LYS A 452 9.59 -23.46 9.24
C LYS A 452 9.23 -22.48 8.13
N ARG A 453 10.21 -21.97 7.37
CA ARG A 453 10.08 -20.99 6.27
C ARG A 453 9.27 -19.75 6.66
N LYS A 454 9.51 -19.26 7.87
CA LYS A 454 8.78 -18.13 8.48
C LYS A 454 9.74 -17.23 9.22
N THR A 455 9.42 -15.94 9.23
CA THR A 455 10.07 -14.98 10.11
C THR A 455 9.61 -15.23 11.55
N VAL A 456 10.56 -15.10 12.48
CA VAL A 456 10.44 -15.35 13.91
C VAL A 456 10.80 -14.07 14.65
N TYR A 457 10.10 -13.81 15.75
CA TYR A 457 10.16 -12.55 16.49
C TYR A 457 10.65 -12.85 17.90
N PHE A 458 11.81 -12.31 18.24
CA PHE A 458 12.40 -12.38 19.56
C PHE A 458 12.10 -11.09 20.30
N SER A 459 11.33 -11.23 21.37
CA SER A 459 10.96 -10.16 22.29
C SER A 459 10.70 -10.79 23.65
N TYR A 460 10.51 -9.99 24.70
CA TYR A 460 10.11 -10.49 26.01
C TYR A 460 8.82 -11.33 25.97
N GLY A 461 7.82 -10.91 25.19
CA GLY A 461 6.54 -11.64 25.08
C GLY A 461 6.63 -12.96 24.30
N HIS A 462 7.61 -13.11 23.40
CA HIS A 462 7.73 -14.29 22.52
C HIS A 462 8.86 -15.25 22.88
N SER A 463 9.93 -14.75 23.51
CA SER A 463 11.16 -15.50 23.78
C SER A 463 11.94 -14.90 24.96
N PRO A 464 11.35 -14.86 26.18
CA PRO A 464 11.92 -14.18 27.33
C PRO A 464 13.32 -14.68 27.71
N GLN A 465 13.54 -16.00 27.66
CA GLN A 465 14.84 -16.63 27.98
C GLN A 465 15.89 -16.51 26.87
N LYS A 466 15.58 -15.88 25.73
CA LYS A 466 16.53 -15.77 24.62
C LYS A 466 17.58 -14.71 24.94
N GLU A 467 18.85 -15.08 24.83
CA GLU A 467 19.97 -14.14 24.90
C GLU A 467 19.86 -13.07 23.81
N VAL A 468 19.98 -11.80 24.21
CA VAL A 468 19.74 -10.63 23.34
C VAL A 468 20.83 -10.47 22.29
N SER A 469 22.09 -10.69 22.66
CA SER A 469 23.23 -10.67 21.72
C SER A 469 23.11 -11.77 20.67
N LYS A 470 22.78 -13.01 21.06
CA LYS A 470 22.57 -14.11 20.10
C LYS A 470 21.36 -13.86 19.22
N ALA A 471 20.28 -13.26 19.72
CA ALA A 471 19.16 -12.83 18.88
C ALA A 471 19.57 -11.75 17.86
N GLY A 472 20.35 -10.73 18.26
CA GLY A 472 20.88 -9.69 17.36
C GLY A 472 21.86 -10.23 16.32
N ALA A 473 22.74 -11.15 16.72
CA ALA A 473 23.68 -11.84 15.84
C ALA A 473 22.91 -12.72 14.82
N MET A 474 21.98 -13.57 15.28
CA MET A 474 21.08 -14.37 14.43
C MET A 474 20.28 -13.51 13.45
N SER A 475 19.81 -12.34 13.90
CA SER A 475 19.09 -11.38 13.06
C SER A 475 19.95 -10.86 11.91
N SER A 476 21.27 -10.86 12.09
CA SER A 476 22.29 -10.33 11.18
C SER A 476 23.12 -11.42 10.49
N SER A 477 22.72 -12.70 10.60
CA SER A 477 23.36 -13.84 9.95
C SER A 477 23.08 -13.86 8.44
N PHE A 478 23.63 -12.86 7.74
CA PHE A 478 23.38 -12.66 6.32
C PHE A 478 23.95 -13.83 5.49
N PRO A 479 23.13 -14.54 4.69
CA PRO A 479 23.58 -15.71 3.93
C PRO A 479 24.79 -15.42 3.05
N ILE A 480 25.64 -16.43 2.84
CA ILE A 480 26.95 -16.34 2.16
C ILE A 480 28.04 -15.69 3.05
N VAL A 481 27.76 -14.58 3.74
CA VAL A 481 28.74 -13.92 4.62
C VAL A 481 28.89 -14.67 5.95
N PHE A 482 27.77 -14.86 6.66
CA PHE A 482 27.74 -15.53 7.96
C PHE A 482 27.08 -16.91 7.86
N LYS A 483 27.62 -17.88 8.60
CA LYS A 483 27.03 -19.22 8.70
C LYS A 483 25.64 -19.15 9.37
N PRO A 484 24.65 -19.93 8.88
CA PRO A 484 23.36 -20.08 9.55
C PRO A 484 23.52 -20.51 11.00
N THR A 485 22.85 -19.83 11.93
CA THR A 485 22.96 -20.15 13.34
C THR A 485 22.07 -21.35 13.68
N LEU A 486 22.67 -22.50 13.94
CA LEU A 486 21.99 -23.65 14.52
C LEU A 486 21.74 -23.38 16.01
N LEU A 487 20.53 -23.65 16.49
CA LEU A 487 20.21 -23.65 17.92
C LEU A 487 20.10 -25.07 18.48
N PRO A 488 20.22 -25.26 19.82
CA PRO A 488 20.09 -26.58 20.46
C PRO A 488 18.72 -27.26 20.28
N ASP A 489 17.71 -26.53 19.79
CA ASP A 489 16.39 -27.05 19.43
C ASP A 489 16.36 -27.72 18.03
N GLY A 490 17.53 -27.86 17.39
CA GLY A 490 17.71 -28.42 16.05
C GLY A 490 17.29 -27.48 14.90
N ASN A 491 16.80 -26.27 15.19
CA ASN A 491 16.38 -25.32 14.16
C ASN A 491 17.54 -24.45 13.67
N THR A 492 17.61 -24.26 12.35
CA THR A 492 18.58 -23.35 11.71
C THR A 492 17.95 -21.99 11.44
N TYR A 493 18.67 -20.91 11.78
CA TYR A 493 18.23 -19.52 11.63
C TYR A 493 19.18 -18.71 10.75
N ASN A 494 18.59 -17.91 9.85
CA ASN A 494 19.26 -16.94 8.99
C ASN A 494 18.81 -15.51 9.36
N ASP A 495 19.45 -14.50 8.76
CA ASP A 495 19.08 -13.07 8.87
C ASP A 495 17.55 -12.88 8.83
N GLY A 496 17.03 -12.01 9.71
CA GLY A 496 15.59 -11.74 9.80
C GLY A 496 15.02 -11.01 8.60
N GLY A 497 15.90 -10.30 7.89
CA GLY A 497 16.38 -10.80 6.60
C GLY A 497 15.35 -11.52 5.75
N ILE A 498 15.68 -12.67 5.21
CA ILE A 498 15.34 -13.01 3.82
C ILE A 498 13.87 -12.89 3.34
N LEU A 499 12.87 -13.06 4.21
CA LEU A 499 11.46 -13.27 3.79
C LEU A 499 10.67 -12.02 3.29
N SER A 500 11.33 -10.91 2.89
CA SER A 500 11.03 -9.66 3.64
C SER A 500 11.86 -8.32 3.45
N ASN A 501 11.39 -7.20 4.06
CA ASN A 501 12.06 -5.92 4.48
C ASN A 501 11.68 -5.38 5.91
N LEU A 502 10.75 -4.45 6.14
CA LEU A 502 10.62 -3.59 7.36
C LEU A 502 9.65 -4.10 8.51
N PRO A 503 10.07 -4.29 9.79
CA PRO A 503 9.24 -4.80 10.92
C PRO A 503 8.05 -3.93 11.40
N THR A 504 7.39 -3.13 10.55
CA THR A 504 6.29 -2.26 11.00
C THR A 504 5.06 -3.01 11.49
N GLU A 505 4.83 -4.22 10.95
CA GLU A 505 3.82 -5.12 11.46
C GLU A 505 4.21 -5.73 12.79
N ALA A 506 5.37 -5.42 13.39
CA ALA A 506 5.67 -5.82 14.75
C ALA A 506 4.73 -5.17 15.77
N PHE A 507 4.26 -3.96 15.46
CA PHE A 507 3.37 -3.21 16.31
C PHE A 507 1.93 -3.22 15.79
N SER A 508 1.00 -2.79 16.64
CA SER A 508 -0.42 -2.64 16.35
C SER A 508 -0.85 -1.23 16.75
N ASP A 509 -1.96 -0.74 16.18
CA ASP A 509 -2.70 0.33 16.85
C ASP A 509 -3.05 -0.13 18.29
N ASP A 510 -2.89 0.77 19.25
CA ASP A 510 -3.27 0.56 20.65
C ASP A 510 -4.67 1.10 20.95
N LYS A 511 -5.40 1.55 19.90
CA LYS A 511 -6.71 2.18 19.96
C LYS A 511 -6.75 3.45 20.82
N SER A 512 -5.60 4.07 21.11
CA SER A 512 -5.53 5.31 21.92
C SER A 512 -6.07 6.56 21.22
N THR A 513 -6.57 6.41 19.99
CA THR A 513 -7.25 7.47 19.22
C THR A 513 -8.58 6.95 18.70
N PHE A 514 -9.52 7.86 18.51
CA PHE A 514 -10.79 7.58 17.83
C PHE A 514 -10.58 7.32 16.33
N LEU A 515 -9.48 7.80 15.75
CA LEU A 515 -9.11 7.59 14.36
C LEU A 515 -8.56 6.19 14.09
N LYS A 516 -8.85 5.64 12.91
CA LYS A 516 -8.23 4.43 12.36
C LYS A 516 -7.53 4.86 11.09
N SER A 517 -6.29 4.41 10.88
CA SER A 517 -5.63 4.57 9.60
C SER A 517 -6.26 3.65 8.55
N ASP A 518 -6.23 4.05 7.28
CA ASP A 518 -6.83 3.28 6.17
C ASP A 518 -6.27 1.85 6.04
N TYR A 519 -5.08 1.61 6.62
CA TYR A 519 -4.35 0.33 6.55
C TYR A 519 -4.09 -0.32 7.92
N ASP A 520 -4.78 0.11 8.98
CA ASP A 520 -4.68 -0.44 10.35
C ASP A 520 -3.25 -0.41 10.93
N ASN A 521 -2.44 0.57 10.49
CA ASN A 521 -1.08 0.85 10.94
C ASN A 521 -1.05 1.66 12.24
N CYS A 522 -0.06 1.37 13.09
CA CYS A 522 0.15 2.04 14.38
C CYS A 522 0.50 3.53 14.20
N LEU A 523 -0.34 4.45 14.66
CA LEU A 523 -0.17 5.89 14.43
C LEU A 523 1.09 6.50 15.10
N LYS A 524 1.53 5.88 16.21
CA LYS A 524 2.71 6.24 17.03
C LYS A 524 4.05 5.70 16.47
N LEU A 525 4.01 5.03 15.32
CA LEU A 525 5.19 4.43 14.71
C LEU A 525 5.85 5.36 13.70
N VAL A 526 7.18 5.38 13.69
CA VAL A 526 7.99 5.83 12.56
C VAL A 526 8.92 4.71 12.08
N ALA A 527 9.03 4.56 10.77
CA ALA A 527 9.83 3.52 10.14
C ALA A 527 10.98 4.13 9.33
N PHE A 528 12.20 3.70 9.55
CA PHE A 528 13.38 4.14 8.80
C PHE A 528 13.69 3.12 7.73
N GLN A 529 13.51 3.49 6.46
CA GLN A 529 13.77 2.63 5.31
C GLN A 529 14.82 3.27 4.40
N PHE A 530 15.86 2.52 4.05
CA PHE A 530 16.81 2.98 3.04
C PHE A 530 16.16 3.01 1.65
N ASP A 531 16.44 4.06 0.88
CA ASP A 531 16.27 4.02 -0.58
C ASP A 531 17.24 2.97 -1.13
N ASN A 532 16.69 1.79 -1.43
CA ASN A 532 17.48 0.65 -1.91
C ASN A 532 18.25 0.95 -3.21
N GLY A 533 17.97 2.07 -3.89
CA GLY A 533 18.72 2.55 -5.03
C GLY A 533 18.85 1.45 -6.09
N PRO A 534 19.99 1.39 -6.79
CA PRO A 534 20.18 0.40 -7.82
C PRO A 534 20.64 -0.97 -7.30
N GLU A 535 20.35 -1.35 -6.05
CA GLU A 535 20.53 -2.75 -5.61
C GLU A 535 19.36 -3.65 -5.87
N ARG A 536 18.18 -3.05 -5.86
CA ARG A 536 17.08 -3.53 -6.67
C ARG A 536 17.43 -3.71 -8.15
N SER A 537 18.57 -3.26 -8.69
CA SER A 537 18.75 -3.20 -10.15
C SER A 537 19.33 -4.48 -10.77
N ILE A 538 20.47 -5.01 -10.30
CA ILE A 538 20.95 -6.34 -10.75
C ILE A 538 20.17 -7.46 -10.04
N LEU A 539 19.63 -7.24 -8.83
CA LEU A 539 18.59 -8.15 -8.32
C LEU A 539 17.35 -8.12 -9.21
N ASN A 540 16.74 -6.98 -9.59
CA ASN A 540 15.61 -7.00 -10.53
C ASN A 540 16.00 -7.51 -11.92
N LYS A 541 17.20 -7.25 -12.46
CA LYS A 541 17.60 -7.77 -13.78
C LYS A 541 17.78 -9.28 -13.80
N LEU A 542 18.29 -9.87 -12.72
CA LEU A 542 18.32 -11.32 -12.54
C LEU A 542 16.90 -11.83 -12.25
N VAL A 543 16.21 -11.28 -11.26
CA VAL A 543 14.88 -11.72 -10.80
C VAL A 543 13.81 -11.59 -11.87
N HIS A 544 13.57 -10.43 -12.49
CA HIS A 544 12.46 -10.31 -13.45
C HIS A 544 12.56 -11.24 -14.66
N ARG A 545 13.77 -11.71 -15.00
CA ARG A 545 14.01 -12.63 -16.13
C ARG A 545 14.10 -14.11 -15.72
N VAL A 546 14.12 -14.40 -14.42
CA VAL A 546 14.32 -15.75 -13.87
C VAL A 546 13.09 -16.21 -13.05
N TYR A 547 12.36 -15.32 -12.40
CA TYR A 547 11.51 -15.70 -11.26
C TYR A 547 10.09 -16.14 -11.56
N ARG A 548 9.50 -15.74 -12.71
CA ARG A 548 8.16 -16.18 -13.10
C ARG A 548 8.15 -17.47 -13.93
N GLU A 549 9.30 -17.88 -14.45
CA GLU A 549 9.39 -18.95 -15.46
C GLU A 549 10.48 -20.01 -15.15
N ASN A 550 11.47 -19.72 -14.30
CA ASN A 550 12.68 -20.56 -14.19
C ASN A 550 12.78 -21.30 -12.85
N PHE A 551 12.12 -22.47 -12.80
CA PHE A 551 12.04 -23.39 -11.65
C PHE A 551 13.39 -23.66 -10.95
N LEU A 552 14.48 -23.80 -11.72
CA LEU A 552 15.81 -24.16 -11.22
C LEU A 552 16.38 -23.14 -10.23
N TRP A 553 16.15 -21.84 -10.46
CA TRP A 553 16.69 -20.78 -9.61
C TRP A 553 15.88 -20.59 -8.32
N ASN A 554 14.55 -20.79 -8.38
CA ASN A 554 13.72 -20.84 -7.18
C ASN A 554 14.08 -22.06 -6.31
N TRP A 555 14.53 -23.16 -6.92
CA TRP A 555 15.08 -24.33 -6.22
C TRP A 555 16.43 -24.03 -5.56
N ILE A 556 17.40 -23.44 -6.28
CA ILE A 556 18.72 -23.05 -5.73
C ILE A 556 18.57 -22.04 -4.58
N TYR A 557 17.78 -20.97 -4.77
CA TYR A 557 17.54 -19.99 -3.71
C TYR A 557 16.84 -20.62 -2.50
N GLY A 558 15.88 -21.53 -2.73
CA GLY A 558 15.22 -22.29 -1.67
C GLY A 558 16.13 -23.27 -0.94
N LEU A 559 17.20 -23.76 -1.57
CA LEU A 559 18.19 -24.65 -0.97
C LEU A 559 19.18 -23.87 -0.08
N LEU A 560 19.65 -22.72 -0.55
CA LEU A 560 20.52 -21.81 0.21
C LEU A 560 19.78 -21.18 1.41
N THR A 561 18.64 -20.53 1.16
CA THR A 561 17.94 -19.71 2.17
C THR A 561 16.83 -20.43 2.94
N GLY A 562 16.36 -21.58 2.44
CA GLY A 562 15.14 -22.26 2.90
C GLY A 562 13.85 -21.76 2.26
N VAL A 563 13.85 -20.59 1.61
CA VAL A 563 12.64 -19.87 1.16
C VAL A 563 12.28 -20.21 -0.29
N ARG A 564 11.08 -20.78 -0.51
CA ARG A 564 10.56 -21.14 -1.85
C ARG A 564 9.92 -19.99 -2.64
N ASP A 565 9.55 -18.89 -1.98
CA ASP A 565 8.97 -17.70 -2.62
C ASP A 565 9.41 -16.39 -1.90
N PRO A 566 10.60 -15.87 -2.21
CA PRO A 566 11.13 -14.64 -1.63
C PRO A 566 10.51 -13.36 -2.24
N VAL A 567 9.99 -13.41 -3.47
CA VAL A 567 9.22 -12.30 -4.07
C VAL A 567 7.97 -11.97 -3.25
N SER A 568 7.33 -12.97 -2.63
CA SER A 568 6.25 -12.71 -1.67
C SER A 568 6.67 -11.87 -0.46
N GLY A 569 7.96 -11.83 -0.13
CA GLY A 569 8.53 -10.92 0.86
C GLY A 569 8.58 -9.49 0.37
N TRP A 570 9.30 -9.25 -0.74
CA TRP A 570 9.44 -7.92 -1.32
C TRP A 570 8.13 -7.25 -1.73
N GLU A 571 7.13 -8.04 -2.12
CA GLU A 571 5.79 -7.53 -2.40
C GLU A 571 5.05 -7.13 -1.10
N ARG A 572 5.22 -7.87 0.01
CA ARG A 572 4.71 -7.44 1.33
C ARG A 572 5.38 -6.13 1.76
N ASP A 573 6.66 -5.97 1.48
CA ASP A 573 7.39 -4.76 1.85
C ASP A 573 6.94 -3.54 1.08
N ARG A 574 6.69 -3.71 -0.23
CA ARG A 574 6.08 -2.67 -1.05
C ARG A 574 4.70 -2.30 -0.53
N LEU A 575 3.88 -3.27 -0.13
CA LEU A 575 2.58 -3.02 0.49
C LEU A 575 2.72 -2.28 1.83
N LYS A 576 3.68 -2.67 2.70
CA LYS A 576 3.97 -1.94 3.94
C LYS A 576 4.40 -0.50 3.71
N LEU A 577 5.22 -0.22 2.70
CA LEU A 577 5.62 1.15 2.38
C LEU A 577 4.46 2.01 1.86
N LEU A 578 3.43 1.40 1.27
CA LEU A 578 2.16 2.10 1.00
C LEU A 578 1.39 2.35 2.30
N HIS A 579 1.22 1.32 3.13
CA HIS A 579 0.49 1.41 4.40
C HIS A 579 1.09 2.43 5.38
N TYR A 580 2.42 2.49 5.45
CA TYR A 580 3.21 3.35 6.36
C TYR A 580 3.79 4.59 5.64
N SER A 581 3.25 4.99 4.48
CA SER A 581 3.83 6.05 3.64
C SER A 581 4.00 7.39 4.38
N GLY A 582 2.97 7.86 5.09
CA GLY A 582 3.02 9.04 5.98
C GLY A 582 3.72 8.81 7.34
N GLN A 583 4.45 7.70 7.48
CA GLN A 583 5.15 7.28 8.69
C GLN A 583 6.55 6.75 8.40
N THR A 584 7.02 6.83 7.15
CA THR A 584 8.30 6.25 6.73
C THR A 584 9.31 7.34 6.38
N VAL A 585 10.40 7.39 7.12
CA VAL A 585 11.59 8.19 6.77
C VAL A 585 12.38 7.42 5.73
N LEU A 586 12.27 7.82 4.46
CA LEU A 586 13.05 7.25 3.36
C LEU A 586 14.44 7.88 3.29
N ILE A 587 15.47 7.13 3.66
CA ILE A 587 16.85 7.63 3.79
C ILE A 587 17.63 7.39 2.49
N PRO A 588 18.15 8.44 1.81
CA PRO A 588 18.90 8.29 0.57
C PRO A 588 20.35 7.87 0.86
N ILE A 589 20.64 6.57 0.75
CA ILE A 589 21.95 5.99 1.10
C ILE A 589 23.06 6.16 0.03
N GLY A 590 22.71 6.47 -1.22
CA GLY A 590 23.71 6.54 -2.29
C GLY A 590 24.26 5.16 -2.69
N ASN A 591 25.56 5.05 -2.97
CA ASN A 591 26.20 3.85 -3.55
C ASN A 591 26.53 2.73 -2.57
N VAL A 592 26.45 2.99 -1.27
CA VAL A 592 26.84 2.02 -0.24
C VAL A 592 25.97 0.76 -0.34
N SER A 593 26.66 -0.39 -0.29
CA SER A 593 26.13 -1.76 -0.35
C SER A 593 25.76 -2.29 1.04
N ALA A 594 25.08 -3.44 1.16
CA ALA A 594 24.90 -4.09 2.47
C ALA A 594 26.08 -5.00 2.86
N THR A 595 26.81 -5.51 1.88
CA THR A 595 27.94 -6.42 2.06
C THR A 595 29.29 -5.72 2.08
N GLN A 596 29.32 -4.39 1.90
CA GLN A 596 30.53 -3.58 2.03
C GLN A 596 30.73 -3.23 3.52
N PHE A 597 31.50 -4.04 4.25
CA PHE A 597 31.70 -3.86 5.69
C PHE A 597 32.75 -2.78 6.01
N ASP A 598 33.75 -2.58 5.15
CA ASP A 598 34.64 -1.42 5.24
C ASP A 598 34.09 -0.17 4.51
N ILE A 599 33.86 0.89 5.28
CA ILE A 599 33.43 2.21 4.81
C ILE A 599 34.39 3.26 5.38
N CYS A 600 35.03 4.04 4.49
CA CYS A 600 35.94 5.10 4.91
C CYS A 600 35.22 6.20 5.73
N ALA A 601 35.94 6.86 6.63
CA ALA A 601 35.36 7.86 7.55
C ALA A 601 34.53 8.95 6.84
N GLU A 602 34.96 9.40 5.67
CA GLU A 602 34.25 10.40 4.86
C GLU A 602 32.86 9.90 4.41
N ASP A 603 32.74 8.63 4.01
CA ASP A 603 31.45 8.04 3.61
C ASP A 603 30.59 7.64 4.83
N GLN A 604 31.19 7.31 5.98
CA GLN A 604 30.47 7.18 7.26
C GLN A 604 29.78 8.50 7.63
N GLU A 605 30.50 9.62 7.57
CA GLU A 605 29.98 10.95 7.85
C GLU A 605 28.92 11.39 6.82
N LYS A 606 29.12 11.12 5.52
CA LYS A 606 28.08 11.37 4.50
C LYS A 606 26.83 10.52 4.70
N LEU A 607 26.93 9.30 5.24
CA LEU A 607 25.76 8.47 5.58
C LEU A 607 25.01 9.06 6.77
N LEU A 608 25.75 9.42 7.84
CA LEU A 608 25.21 10.12 9.00
C LEU A 608 24.46 11.39 8.59
N GLU A 609 25.07 12.22 7.74
CA GLU A 609 24.48 13.48 7.28
C GLU A 609 23.20 13.27 6.45
N LYS A 610 23.17 12.25 5.57
CA LYS A 610 21.98 11.92 4.77
C LYS A 610 20.83 11.37 5.63
N GLY A 611 21.16 10.54 6.62
CA GLY A 611 20.21 10.07 7.64
C GLY A 611 19.58 11.23 8.39
N TYR A 612 20.44 12.13 8.90
CA TYR A 612 20.04 13.34 9.62
C TYR A 612 19.13 14.23 8.78
N LYS A 613 19.55 14.57 7.54
CA LYS A 613 18.75 15.40 6.63
C LYS A 613 17.41 14.77 6.25
N ALA A 614 17.32 13.45 6.11
CA ALA A 614 16.07 12.75 5.81
C ALA A 614 15.10 12.78 7.01
N ALA A 615 15.59 12.44 8.20
CA ALA A 615 14.81 12.50 9.43
C ALA A 615 14.39 13.92 9.80
N LYS A 616 15.29 14.90 9.66
CA LYS A 616 15.00 16.32 9.95
C LYS A 616 13.88 16.86 9.06
N ARG A 617 13.89 16.57 7.75
CA ARG A 617 12.78 16.91 6.83
C ARG A 617 11.43 16.30 7.26
N TYR A 618 11.44 15.06 7.74
CA TYR A 618 10.22 14.43 8.27
C TYR A 618 9.74 15.18 9.52
N ILE A 619 10.62 15.41 10.51
CA ILE A 619 10.28 16.16 11.73
C ILE A 619 9.73 17.54 11.38
N ASP A 620 10.42 18.33 10.55
CA ASP A 620 10.01 19.69 10.17
C ASP A 620 8.68 19.72 9.38
N SER A 621 8.24 18.60 8.80
CA SER A 621 6.95 18.47 8.10
C SER A 621 5.80 18.05 9.01
N HIS A 622 6.08 17.42 10.15
CA HIS A 622 5.06 16.77 11.01
C HIS A 622 5.06 17.29 12.47
N TYR A 623 6.05 18.07 12.89
CA TYR A 623 6.26 18.52 14.27
C TYR A 623 6.40 20.05 14.39
N GLN A 624 5.87 20.59 15.48
CA GLN A 624 6.20 21.93 15.98
C GLN A 624 7.26 21.81 17.07
N ILE A 625 8.37 22.52 16.92
CA ILE A 625 9.49 22.52 17.87
C ILE A 625 9.34 23.71 18.82
N SER A 626 9.45 23.46 20.12
CA SER A 626 9.41 24.48 21.17
C SER A 626 10.55 24.26 22.18
N GLU A 627 10.81 25.24 23.05
CA GLU A 627 11.76 25.08 24.17
C GLU A 627 11.41 23.91 25.11
N LYS A 628 10.15 23.46 25.11
CA LYS A 628 9.65 22.31 25.88
C LYS A 628 9.71 20.99 25.10
N GLY A 629 10.43 20.95 23.98
CA GLY A 629 10.56 19.82 23.07
C GLY A 629 9.67 19.92 21.82
N ALA A 630 9.86 19.00 20.89
CA ALA A 630 8.99 18.85 19.72
C ALA A 630 7.68 18.14 20.09
N ARG A 631 6.56 18.64 19.56
CA ARG A 631 5.25 18.00 19.62
C ARG A 631 4.72 17.81 18.21
N ASN A 632 4.06 16.68 17.96
CA ASN A 632 3.41 16.45 16.68
C ASN A 632 2.41 17.60 16.41
N ALA A 633 2.32 18.05 15.16
CA ALA A 633 1.47 19.17 14.74
C ALA A 633 0.33 18.73 13.79
N GLU A 634 0.30 17.45 13.43
CA GLU A 634 -0.67 16.89 12.51
C GLU A 634 -2.02 16.70 13.19
N TYR A 635 -3.07 17.22 12.55
CA TYR A 635 -4.44 16.77 12.81
C TYR A 635 -4.82 15.78 11.73
N LEU A 636 -5.09 14.55 12.15
CA LEU A 636 -5.67 13.52 11.31
C LEU A 636 -7.19 13.67 11.37
N HIS A 637 -7.91 13.17 10.36
CA HIS A 637 -9.37 13.31 10.31
C HIS A 637 -10.07 12.12 9.69
N VAL A 638 -11.32 11.90 10.09
CA VAL A 638 -12.24 10.89 9.54
C VAL A 638 -13.60 11.54 9.26
N LYS A 639 -14.29 11.07 8.22
CA LYS A 639 -15.59 11.59 7.78
C LYS A 639 -16.67 10.52 7.90
N PHE A 640 -17.84 10.94 8.34
CA PHE A 640 -19.04 10.11 8.48
C PHE A 640 -20.23 10.79 7.80
N SER A 641 -21.14 9.98 7.27
CA SER A 641 -22.36 10.41 6.57
C SER A 641 -23.33 11.14 7.51
N GLY A 642 -23.25 10.90 8.82
CA GLY A 642 -24.08 11.50 9.85
C GLY A 642 -23.63 11.10 11.25
N ILE A 643 -24.32 11.64 12.26
CA ILE A 643 -24.00 11.41 13.68
C ILE A 643 -24.23 9.95 14.11
N ASP A 644 -25.28 9.28 13.61
CA ASP A 644 -25.50 7.85 13.80
C ASP A 644 -24.27 7.01 13.44
N GLU A 645 -23.64 7.29 12.30
CA GLU A 645 -22.48 6.55 11.83
C GLU A 645 -21.25 6.76 12.73
N ALA A 646 -21.06 7.98 13.26
CA ALA A 646 -20.01 8.26 14.24
C ALA A 646 -20.26 7.53 15.57
N ILE A 647 -21.52 7.46 16.04
CA ILE A 647 -21.92 6.68 17.22
C ILE A 647 -21.59 5.19 16.99
N TYR A 648 -22.01 4.60 15.87
CA TYR A 648 -21.69 3.19 15.56
C TYR A 648 -20.20 2.91 15.47
N TYR A 649 -19.45 3.83 14.88
CA TYR A 649 -18.01 3.69 14.77
C TYR A 649 -17.33 3.71 16.15
N SER A 650 -17.87 4.47 17.10
CA SER A 650 -17.43 4.42 18.51
C SER A 650 -17.71 3.05 19.17
N CYS A 651 -18.83 2.40 18.88
CA CYS A 651 -19.12 1.02 19.28
C CYS A 651 -18.11 0.04 18.66
N TYR A 652 -17.89 0.12 17.34
CA TYR A 652 -16.91 -0.73 16.64
C TYR A 652 -15.48 -0.57 17.18
N ARG A 653 -15.08 0.64 17.60
CA ARG A 653 -13.76 0.87 18.23
C ARG A 653 -13.72 0.48 19.72
N GLY A 654 -14.86 0.22 20.36
CA GLY A 654 -14.95 -0.11 21.79
C GLY A 654 -14.84 1.11 22.73
N HIS A 655 -15.03 2.33 22.23
CA HIS A 655 -14.67 3.55 22.99
C HIS A 655 -15.90 4.22 23.64
N ARG A 656 -16.27 3.74 24.83
CA ARG A 656 -17.48 4.17 25.57
C ARG A 656 -17.58 5.68 25.80
N ASP A 657 -16.48 6.38 26.13
CA ASP A 657 -16.54 7.83 26.37
C ASP A 657 -16.91 8.65 25.13
N TRP A 658 -16.45 8.23 23.95
CA TRP A 658 -16.85 8.83 22.67
C TRP A 658 -18.29 8.43 22.31
N PHE A 659 -18.69 7.19 22.57
CA PHE A 659 -20.07 6.75 22.43
C PHE A 659 -21.03 7.63 23.23
N GLU A 660 -20.82 7.80 24.53
CA GLU A 660 -21.73 8.59 25.38
C GLU A 660 -21.73 10.08 25.00
N ALA A 661 -20.59 10.64 24.57
CA ALA A 661 -20.52 12.02 24.08
C ALA A 661 -21.31 12.21 22.76
N LEU A 662 -21.15 11.30 21.81
CA LEU A 662 -21.86 11.32 20.53
C LEU A 662 -23.34 10.93 20.67
N ALA A 663 -23.68 10.06 21.63
CA ALA A 663 -25.06 9.64 21.92
C ALA A 663 -25.88 10.79 22.53
N LYS A 664 -25.33 11.56 23.47
CA LYS A 664 -25.98 12.79 24.00
C LYS A 664 -26.29 13.78 22.87
N LEU A 665 -25.34 13.96 21.95
CA LEU A 665 -25.55 14.75 20.74
C LEU A 665 -26.60 14.12 19.82
N GLY A 666 -26.60 12.79 19.64
CA GLY A 666 -27.57 12.05 18.85
C GLY A 666 -29.02 12.21 19.34
N LEU A 667 -29.25 12.08 20.65
CA LEU A 667 -30.56 12.33 21.29
C LEU A 667 -31.06 13.74 20.97
N SER A 668 -30.20 14.76 21.12
CA SER A 668 -30.54 16.16 20.79
C SER A 668 -30.87 16.41 19.31
N ARG A 669 -30.62 15.42 18.43
CA ARG A 669 -30.88 15.47 16.98
C ARG A 669 -31.92 14.44 16.51
N GLY A 670 -32.65 13.82 17.43
CA GLY A 670 -33.78 12.94 17.10
C GLY A 670 -33.42 11.48 16.83
N ILE A 671 -32.23 11.01 17.22
CA ILE A 671 -31.98 9.56 17.30
C ILE A 671 -32.84 9.01 18.46
N SER A 672 -33.56 7.90 18.23
CA SER A 672 -34.38 7.29 19.28
C SER A 672 -33.53 6.76 20.44
N GLU A 673 -34.03 6.96 21.65
CA GLU A 673 -33.38 6.50 22.88
C GLU A 673 -33.25 4.96 22.90
N GLU A 674 -34.29 4.26 22.45
CA GLU A 674 -34.29 2.80 22.25
C GLU A 674 -33.10 2.31 21.43
N LYS A 675 -32.76 3.01 20.34
CA LYS A 675 -31.66 2.66 19.44
C LYS A 675 -30.30 2.88 20.10
N ILE A 676 -30.14 3.97 20.85
CA ILE A 676 -28.91 4.24 21.61
C ILE A 676 -28.75 3.22 22.73
N GLU A 677 -29.83 2.90 23.45
CA GLU A 677 -29.82 1.92 24.52
C GLU A 677 -29.61 0.48 24.00
N GLN A 678 -30.16 0.13 22.83
CA GLN A 678 -29.86 -1.13 22.13
C GLN A 678 -28.36 -1.24 21.83
N LEU A 679 -27.73 -0.19 21.29
CA LEU A 679 -26.28 -0.19 21.04
C LEU A 679 -25.46 -0.25 22.32
N ARG A 680 -25.87 0.47 23.36
CA ARG A 680 -25.24 0.42 24.68
C ARG A 680 -25.28 -1.00 25.24
N ARG A 681 -26.43 -1.67 25.15
CA ARG A 681 -26.63 -3.07 25.53
C ARG A 681 -25.79 -4.05 24.71
N MET A 682 -25.75 -3.88 23.39
CA MET A 682 -25.00 -4.78 22.50
C MET A 682 -23.48 -4.68 22.65
N TYR A 683 -22.93 -3.48 22.89
CA TYR A 683 -21.49 -3.23 22.80
C TYR A 683 -20.81 -2.85 24.12
N PHE A 684 -21.56 -2.48 25.18
CA PHE A 684 -20.98 -1.96 26.42
C PHE A 684 -21.56 -2.55 27.73
N ASN A 685 -22.60 -3.39 27.71
CA ASN A 685 -23.24 -3.91 28.94
C ASN A 685 -22.56 -5.13 29.59
N SER A 686 -21.42 -5.60 29.08
CA SER A 686 -20.74 -6.80 29.60
C SER A 686 -19.54 -6.51 30.53
N SER A 687 -19.66 -5.57 31.49
CA SER A 687 -18.92 -5.62 32.78
C SER A 687 -19.14 -4.42 33.74
N GLU A 688 -20.03 -4.58 34.72
CA GLU A 688 -19.78 -4.01 36.07
C GLU A 688 -19.14 -5.05 37.02
N ASN A 689 -19.17 -6.34 36.66
CA ASN A 689 -18.61 -7.46 37.45
C ASN A 689 -17.26 -8.01 36.92
N LYS A 690 -16.40 -7.17 36.31
CA LYS A 690 -15.00 -7.55 35.95
C LYS A 690 -13.99 -6.48 36.37
N LYS A 691 -14.19 -5.91 37.57
CA LYS A 691 -13.24 -5.02 38.25
C LYS A 691 -12.44 -5.75 39.33
N GLU A 692 -12.16 -7.03 39.10
CA GLU A 692 -11.14 -7.83 39.77
C GLU A 692 -10.76 -8.96 38.78
N GLU A 693 -9.55 -9.52 38.91
CA GLU A 693 -8.98 -10.54 38.01
C GLU A 693 -8.72 -10.13 36.55
N SER A 694 -7.58 -9.49 36.28
CA SER A 694 -6.51 -10.11 35.45
C SER A 694 -5.33 -9.17 35.18
N SER A 695 -4.32 -9.23 36.06
CA SER A 695 -2.95 -8.90 35.70
C SER A 695 -2.33 -10.03 34.85
N ARG A 696 -1.88 -9.77 33.60
CA ARG A 696 -0.62 -10.31 32.97
C ARG A 696 -0.48 -10.13 31.43
N SER A 697 0.74 -9.73 31.04
CA SER A 697 1.52 -10.07 29.81
C SER A 697 1.12 -9.64 28.37
N ASP A 698 1.78 -8.57 27.90
CA ASP A 698 2.64 -8.42 26.68
C ASP A 698 2.39 -9.16 25.33
N LYS A 699 1.91 -8.39 24.34
CA LYS A 699 2.61 -7.91 23.11
C LYS A 699 3.36 -8.80 22.07
N ASN A 700 2.80 -8.71 20.84
CA ASN A 700 3.33 -8.16 19.56
C ASN A 700 4.44 -8.83 18.70
N LYS A 701 4.36 -8.53 17.38
CA LYS A 701 4.57 -9.41 16.20
C LYS A 701 5.92 -9.15 15.44
N GLY A 702 5.98 -9.47 14.12
CA GLY A 702 6.66 -8.76 13.00
C GLY A 702 8.18 -8.86 12.74
N GLY A 703 8.59 -8.95 11.46
CA GLY A 703 9.90 -9.52 11.00
C GLY A 703 10.92 -8.61 10.27
N LEU A 704 11.71 -9.20 9.35
CA LEU A 704 11.83 -8.85 7.90
C LEU A 704 13.28 -8.26 7.45
N PHE A 705 13.93 -8.51 6.23
CA PHE A 705 15.09 -7.85 5.45
C PHE A 705 15.75 -8.44 4.11
N ASP A 706 16.36 -7.62 3.21
CA ASP A 706 16.99 -8.05 1.91
C ASP A 706 18.33 -7.31 1.51
N ASN A 707 19.00 -7.72 0.40
CA ASN A 707 20.45 -7.60 0.09
C ASN A 707 20.89 -6.74 -1.13
N GLN A 708 22.21 -6.46 -1.26
CA GLN A 708 22.75 -5.24 -1.91
C GLN A 708 24.26 -5.29 -2.37
N LEU A 709 24.59 -5.37 -3.69
CA LEU A 709 25.82 -4.78 -4.36
C LEU A 709 25.65 -4.14 -5.78
N PRO A 710 24.81 -4.64 -6.72
CA PRO A 710 24.44 -4.08 -8.04
C PRO A 710 24.49 -2.58 -8.46
N LYS A 711 24.77 -1.60 -7.61
CA LYS A 711 24.35 -0.19 -7.77
C LYS A 711 24.93 0.55 -8.97
N VAL A 712 26.26 0.61 -9.05
CA VAL A 712 26.89 1.86 -9.48
C VAL A 712 26.65 2.21 -10.95
N ILE A 713 26.77 1.23 -11.85
CA ILE A 713 26.59 1.42 -13.30
C ILE A 713 25.13 1.73 -13.63
N GLU A 714 24.17 1.03 -12.99
CA GLU A 714 22.77 1.33 -13.26
C GLU A 714 22.34 2.67 -12.68
N LYS A 715 23.01 3.21 -11.65
CA LYS A 715 22.65 4.53 -11.12
C LYS A 715 22.86 5.67 -12.10
N LYS A 716 23.93 5.65 -12.92
CA LYS A 716 24.18 6.70 -13.93
C LYS A 716 23.17 6.57 -15.08
N ALA A 717 22.93 5.34 -15.54
CA ALA A 717 21.89 5.05 -16.55
C ALA A 717 20.48 5.41 -16.05
N VAL A 718 20.10 5.04 -14.82
CA VAL A 718 18.82 5.37 -14.20
C VAL A 718 18.68 6.87 -13.94
N LYS A 719 19.73 7.61 -13.58
CA LYS A 719 19.61 9.07 -13.39
C LYS A 719 19.39 9.80 -14.73
N THR A 720 20.07 9.37 -15.79
CA THR A 720 19.80 9.79 -17.18
C THR A 720 18.39 9.40 -17.62
N ASN A 721 18.03 8.13 -17.46
CA ASN A 721 16.75 7.59 -17.88
C ASN A 721 15.58 8.16 -17.06
N MET A 722 15.79 8.54 -15.80
CA MET A 722 14.80 9.23 -14.97
C MET A 722 14.60 10.68 -15.43
N ARG A 723 15.67 11.41 -15.82
CA ARG A 723 15.53 12.74 -16.44
C ARG A 723 14.77 12.67 -17.76
N ILE A 724 15.15 11.73 -18.63
CA ILE A 724 14.49 11.48 -19.91
C ILE A 724 13.02 11.05 -19.70
N PHE A 725 12.76 10.15 -18.75
CA PHE A 725 11.40 9.74 -18.36
C PHE A 725 10.58 10.92 -17.81
N GLN A 726 11.15 11.74 -16.92
CA GLN A 726 10.47 12.91 -16.36
C GLN A 726 10.12 13.96 -17.42
N ALA A 727 10.89 14.05 -18.51
CA ALA A 727 10.58 14.93 -19.63
C ALA A 727 9.55 14.33 -20.62
N ILE A 728 9.57 13.01 -20.81
CA ILE A 728 8.68 12.29 -21.74
C ILE A 728 7.30 11.97 -21.12
N TYR A 729 7.26 11.61 -19.84
CA TYR A 729 6.06 11.11 -19.19
C TYR A 729 4.90 12.11 -19.18
N PRO A 730 5.11 13.42 -18.89
CA PRO A 730 4.04 14.42 -18.99
C PRO A 730 3.49 14.54 -20.41
N ILE A 731 4.35 14.49 -21.43
CA ILE A 731 3.95 14.54 -22.84
C ILE A 731 3.00 13.37 -23.18
N PHE A 732 3.28 12.16 -22.69
CA PHE A 732 2.35 11.03 -22.81
C PHE A 732 1.02 11.20 -22.06
N LEU A 733 0.95 12.01 -21.00
CA LEU A 733 -0.31 12.34 -20.35
C LEU A 733 -1.13 13.33 -21.17
N GLU A 734 -0.46 14.30 -21.80
CA GLU A 734 -1.10 15.43 -22.49
C GLU A 734 -1.48 15.16 -23.94
N ILE A 735 -0.75 14.30 -24.67
CA ILE A 735 -1.09 13.88 -26.05
C ILE A 735 -2.47 13.18 -26.08
N PRO A 736 -3.47 13.76 -26.77
CA PRO A 736 -4.78 13.14 -26.98
C PRO A 736 -4.68 11.85 -27.80
N TYR A 737 -5.55 10.88 -27.51
CA TYR A 737 -5.62 9.63 -28.29
C TYR A 737 -6.19 9.86 -29.70
N GLU A 738 -7.00 10.91 -29.82
CA GLU A 738 -7.61 11.45 -31.03
C GLU A 738 -6.56 11.92 -32.05
N TRP A 739 -5.29 12.07 -31.65
CA TRP A 739 -4.22 12.48 -32.55
C TRP A 739 -3.59 11.34 -33.36
N ILE A 740 -4.08 10.11 -33.16
CA ILE A 740 -3.60 8.89 -33.82
C ILE A 740 -4.82 8.16 -34.39
N ASN A 741 -5.17 8.53 -35.62
CA ASN A 741 -6.47 8.21 -36.24
C ASN A 741 -6.69 6.71 -36.51
N LYS A 742 -5.62 5.91 -36.57
CA LYS A 742 -5.68 4.49 -36.94
C LYS A 742 -5.64 3.60 -35.70
N SER A 743 -6.59 2.66 -35.58
CA SER A 743 -6.76 1.81 -34.39
C SER A 743 -5.57 0.88 -34.09
N SER A 744 -4.88 0.37 -35.12
CA SER A 744 -3.63 -0.39 -34.97
C SER A 744 -2.51 0.47 -34.36
N ASP A 745 -2.43 1.71 -34.79
CA ASP A 745 -1.36 2.64 -34.44
C ASP A 745 -1.62 3.25 -33.06
N LEU A 746 -2.90 3.44 -32.71
CA LEU A 746 -3.35 3.74 -31.35
C LEU A 746 -3.02 2.61 -30.37
N LYS A 747 -3.04 1.34 -30.81
CA LYS A 747 -2.56 0.21 -30.00
C LYS A 747 -1.04 0.31 -29.81
N LEU A 748 -0.27 0.51 -30.88
CA LEU A 748 1.18 0.73 -30.80
C LEU A 748 1.57 1.94 -29.94
N TYR A 749 0.77 3.01 -29.94
CA TYR A 749 0.95 4.16 -29.05
C TYR A 749 0.70 3.81 -27.59
N LYS A 750 -0.36 3.07 -27.29
CA LYS A 750 -0.64 2.56 -25.93
C LYS A 750 0.47 1.63 -25.47
N ASP A 751 0.90 0.70 -26.31
CA ASP A 751 1.99 -0.23 -26.03
C ASP A 751 3.31 0.53 -25.80
N GLY A 752 3.60 1.56 -26.60
CA GLY A 752 4.74 2.46 -26.42
C GLY A 752 4.67 3.25 -25.12
N ARG A 753 3.52 3.87 -24.80
CA ARG A 753 3.27 4.58 -23.54
C ARG A 753 3.39 3.65 -22.32
N HIS A 754 2.95 2.40 -22.43
CA HIS A 754 3.11 1.39 -21.38
C HIS A 754 4.54 0.83 -21.28
N ALA A 755 5.32 0.86 -22.38
CA ALA A 755 6.73 0.49 -22.40
C ALA A 755 7.66 1.62 -21.92
N ASN A 756 7.19 2.88 -21.87
CA ASN A 756 7.91 3.99 -21.27
C ASN A 756 8.07 3.77 -19.76
N THR A 757 9.32 3.60 -19.31
CA THR A 757 9.65 3.28 -17.92
C THR A 757 10.89 4.02 -17.47
N ILE A 758 11.02 4.32 -16.17
CA ILE A 758 12.20 5.01 -15.59
C ILE A 758 13.51 4.28 -15.88
N HIS A 759 13.48 2.96 -16.09
CA HIS A 759 14.67 2.16 -16.38
C HIS A 759 15.00 2.07 -17.88
N SER A 760 14.05 2.33 -18.78
CA SER A 760 14.22 2.28 -20.24
C SER A 760 13.20 3.18 -20.93
N PRO A 761 13.28 4.52 -20.78
CA PRO A 761 12.24 5.44 -21.24
C PRO A 761 12.10 5.41 -22.76
N LEU A 762 13.22 5.25 -23.47
CA LEU A 762 13.28 5.13 -24.92
C LEU A 762 12.74 3.80 -25.46
N ARG A 763 12.40 2.82 -24.59
CA ARG A 763 11.80 1.56 -25.05
C ARG A 763 10.44 1.78 -25.72
N CYS A 764 9.75 2.88 -25.38
CA CYS A 764 8.56 3.31 -26.09
C CYS A 764 8.79 3.51 -27.59
N LEU A 765 9.99 3.96 -28.00
CA LEU A 765 10.33 4.21 -29.39
C LEU A 765 10.16 2.95 -30.26
N GLN A 766 10.42 1.75 -29.71
CA GLN A 766 10.27 0.49 -30.45
C GLN A 766 8.85 0.28 -30.98
N SER A 767 7.83 0.74 -30.25
CA SER A 767 6.42 0.69 -30.68
C SER A 767 6.01 1.96 -31.42
N LEU A 768 6.48 3.14 -30.99
CA LEU A 768 6.13 4.42 -31.61
C LEU A 768 6.70 4.57 -33.03
N SER A 769 7.88 4.03 -33.33
CA SER A 769 8.49 4.08 -34.66
C SER A 769 7.79 3.18 -35.69
N GLN A 770 6.86 2.31 -35.25
CA GLN A 770 6.06 1.45 -36.11
C GLN A 770 4.72 2.07 -36.51
N ILE A 771 4.39 3.25 -35.97
CA ILE A 771 3.20 4.02 -36.35
C ILE A 771 3.44 4.59 -37.77
N LYS A 772 2.48 4.34 -38.67
CA LYS A 772 2.58 4.70 -40.11
C LYS A 772 1.39 5.50 -40.63
N GLY A 773 0.30 5.63 -39.86
CA GLY A 773 -0.85 6.46 -40.23
C GLY A 773 -0.59 7.96 -40.07
N LYS A 774 -1.50 8.78 -40.60
CA LYS A 774 -1.51 10.23 -40.38
C LYS A 774 -1.60 10.54 -38.88
N THR A 775 -0.74 11.42 -38.39
CA THR A 775 -0.65 11.81 -36.98
C THR A 775 -0.49 13.33 -36.83
N HIS A 776 -0.75 13.83 -35.62
CA HIS A 776 -0.52 15.24 -35.32
C HIS A 776 0.98 15.60 -35.39
N ILE A 777 1.32 16.78 -35.91
CA ILE A 777 2.70 17.23 -36.10
C ILE A 777 3.51 17.22 -34.79
N LEU A 778 2.91 17.62 -33.67
CA LEU A 778 3.58 17.60 -32.37
C LEU A 778 3.83 16.16 -31.87
N PHE A 779 3.00 15.19 -32.28
CA PHE A 779 3.25 13.78 -31.99
C PHE A 779 4.41 13.24 -32.85
N HIS A 780 4.46 13.61 -34.14
CA HIS A 780 5.59 13.26 -35.00
C HIS A 780 6.91 13.86 -34.46
N ILE A 781 6.91 15.14 -34.08
CA ILE A 781 8.06 15.82 -33.45
C ILE A 781 8.47 15.12 -32.14
N PHE A 782 7.51 14.74 -31.29
CA PHE A 782 7.80 13.95 -30.09
C PHE A 782 8.53 12.64 -30.42
N VAL A 783 8.06 11.89 -31.42
CA VAL A 783 8.70 10.64 -31.87
C VAL A 783 10.07 10.90 -32.51
N GLU A 784 10.26 12.01 -33.23
CA GLU A 784 11.54 12.32 -33.89
C GLU A 784 12.62 12.81 -32.90
N LEU A 785 12.23 13.54 -31.85
CA LEU A 785 13.09 13.84 -30.69
C LEU A 785 13.45 12.55 -29.92
N LEU A 786 12.56 11.56 -29.89
CA LEU A 786 12.88 10.23 -29.35
C LEU A 786 13.82 9.41 -30.24
N LYS A 787 13.86 9.63 -31.57
CA LYS A 787 14.81 8.97 -32.48
C LYS A 787 16.21 9.58 -32.39
N ASN A 788 16.32 10.91 -32.35
CA ASN A 788 17.60 11.64 -32.42
C ASN A 788 18.40 11.65 -31.10
N GLN A 789 18.52 10.48 -30.48
CA GLN A 789 19.18 10.25 -29.19
C GLN A 789 20.69 9.99 -29.40
N THR A 790 21.52 11.01 -29.23
CA THR A 790 22.96 10.79 -28.99
C THR A 790 23.28 10.98 -27.51
N GLN A 791 24.06 10.07 -26.93
CA GLN A 791 24.35 10.03 -25.48
C GLN A 791 25.04 11.29 -24.92
N LYS A 792 25.51 12.21 -25.79
CA LYS A 792 26.26 13.40 -25.41
C LYS A 792 25.40 14.61 -25.02
N ASN A 793 24.09 14.65 -25.29
CA ASN A 793 23.29 15.88 -25.07
C ASN A 793 21.89 15.69 -24.45
N ILE A 794 21.83 14.93 -23.35
CA ILE A 794 20.57 14.60 -22.63
C ILE A 794 19.86 15.84 -22.07
N GLU A 795 20.59 16.88 -21.68
CA GLU A 795 19.99 18.08 -21.06
C GLU A 795 19.26 18.94 -22.10
N GLU A 796 19.81 19.08 -23.31
CA GLU A 796 19.13 19.77 -24.43
C GLU A 796 17.87 19.01 -24.88
N LEU A 797 17.94 17.68 -24.98
CA LEU A 797 16.77 16.84 -25.23
C LEU A 797 15.67 17.05 -24.17
N CYS A 798 16.04 17.09 -22.88
CA CYS A 798 15.07 17.36 -21.81
C CYS A 798 14.51 18.80 -21.88
N ARG A 799 15.27 19.76 -22.40
CA ARG A 799 14.80 21.14 -22.68
C ARG A 799 13.75 21.13 -23.80
N GLN A 800 14.05 20.48 -24.93
CA GLN A 800 13.13 20.36 -26.07
C GLN A 800 11.81 19.66 -25.68
N PHE A 801 11.86 18.61 -24.85
CA PHE A 801 10.65 17.96 -24.34
C PHE A 801 9.83 18.88 -23.41
N LYS A 802 10.46 19.67 -22.52
CA LYS A 802 9.73 20.66 -21.70
C LYS A 802 9.07 21.77 -22.54
N ILE A 803 9.70 22.17 -23.64
CA ILE A 803 9.12 23.11 -24.60
C ILE A 803 7.88 22.48 -25.25
N LEU A 804 7.99 21.23 -25.70
CA LEU A 804 6.89 20.49 -26.29
C LEU A 804 5.72 20.28 -25.31
N GLU A 805 6.01 19.88 -24.06
CA GLU A 805 5.05 19.80 -22.95
C GLU A 805 4.29 21.13 -22.75
N LYS A 806 5.01 22.25 -22.71
CA LYS A 806 4.42 23.59 -22.58
C LYS A 806 3.51 23.93 -23.76
N VAL A 807 3.92 23.61 -24.99
CA VAL A 807 3.11 23.81 -26.20
C VAL A 807 1.82 22.96 -26.15
N LEU A 808 1.92 21.68 -25.77
CA LEU A 808 0.79 20.75 -25.65
C LEU A 808 -0.31 21.20 -24.67
N SER A 809 -0.01 22.12 -23.75
CA SER A 809 -1.02 22.71 -22.86
C SER A 809 -2.05 23.59 -23.59
N TYR A 810 -1.74 24.12 -24.78
CA TYR A 810 -2.62 24.98 -25.60
C TYR A 810 -3.57 24.17 -26.49
N LYS A 811 -4.38 23.30 -25.86
CA LYS A 811 -5.17 22.26 -26.56
C LYS A 811 -6.26 22.77 -27.51
N LYS A 812 -6.66 24.03 -27.42
CA LYS A 812 -7.76 24.58 -28.23
C LYS A 812 -7.26 25.10 -29.59
N GLU A 813 -6.08 25.71 -29.57
CA GLU A 813 -5.38 26.30 -30.72
C GLU A 813 -4.70 25.21 -31.58
N LEU A 814 -4.34 24.07 -30.97
CA LEU A 814 -3.71 22.93 -31.63
C LEU A 814 -4.68 21.98 -32.36
N ASN A 815 -5.98 22.25 -32.38
CA ASN A 815 -6.97 21.38 -33.03
C ASN A 815 -7.28 21.85 -34.47
N HIS A 816 -6.26 21.91 -35.32
CA HIS A 816 -6.34 22.42 -36.69
C HIS A 816 -5.95 21.36 -37.73
N HIS A 817 -6.72 21.23 -38.82
CA HIS A 817 -6.50 20.18 -39.83
C HIS A 817 -5.12 20.25 -40.52
N ALA A 818 -4.53 21.45 -40.61
CA ALA A 818 -3.17 21.63 -41.12
C ALA A 818 -2.11 20.84 -40.35
N LEU A 819 -2.37 20.53 -39.09
CA LEU A 819 -1.42 19.90 -38.19
C LEU A 819 -1.45 18.37 -38.26
N PHE A 820 -2.21 17.76 -39.20
CA PHE A 820 -2.33 16.31 -39.36
C PHE A 820 -1.87 15.81 -40.74
N ASP A 821 -0.81 14.99 -40.78
CA ASP A 821 -0.44 14.23 -41.97
C ASP A 821 0.54 13.06 -41.69
N CYS A 822 1.00 12.40 -42.76
CA CYS A 822 2.16 11.52 -42.79
C CYS A 822 3.45 12.35 -42.93
N TRP A 823 3.89 12.94 -41.82
CA TRP A 823 5.04 13.82 -41.77
C TRP A 823 6.38 13.11 -42.08
N ASN A 824 7.24 13.78 -42.84
CA ASN A 824 8.63 13.39 -43.11
C ASN A 824 9.52 14.65 -43.03
N LEU A 825 9.82 15.10 -41.81
CA LEU A 825 10.51 16.38 -41.59
C LEU A 825 12.01 16.25 -41.35
N LEU A 826 12.75 17.24 -41.83
CA LEU A 826 14.17 17.41 -41.56
C LEU A 826 14.39 18.06 -40.18
N PRO A 827 15.53 17.82 -39.49
CA PRO A 827 15.76 18.32 -38.14
C PRO A 827 15.67 19.85 -37.98
N HIS A 828 16.02 20.63 -39.01
CA HIS A 828 15.87 22.09 -38.98
C HIS A 828 14.40 22.53 -39.07
N GLN A 829 13.57 21.81 -39.81
CA GLN A 829 12.12 22.05 -39.91
C GLN A 829 11.43 21.77 -38.57
N VAL A 830 11.83 20.69 -37.88
CA VAL A 830 11.36 20.38 -36.51
C VAL A 830 11.68 21.52 -35.54
N ASN A 831 12.93 22.02 -35.56
CA ASN A 831 13.33 23.15 -34.70
C ASN A 831 12.60 24.46 -35.07
N ARG A 832 12.37 24.72 -36.37
CA ARG A 832 11.60 25.88 -36.86
C ARG A 832 10.15 25.84 -36.35
N ILE A 833 9.49 24.69 -36.46
CA ILE A 833 8.13 24.48 -35.94
C ILE A 833 8.08 24.70 -34.42
N LEU A 834 9.02 24.13 -33.66
CA LEU A 834 9.10 24.34 -32.21
C LEU A 834 9.26 25.83 -31.85
N LYS A 835 10.09 26.59 -32.57
CA LYS A 835 10.28 28.04 -32.34
C LYS A 835 9.02 28.85 -32.63
N ILE A 836 8.28 28.54 -33.70
CA ILE A 836 6.99 29.19 -34.02
C ILE A 836 5.94 28.87 -32.95
N CYS A 837 5.90 27.63 -32.47
CA CYS A 837 5.04 27.22 -31.35
C CYS A 837 5.38 27.94 -30.03
N GLU A 838 6.67 28.18 -29.73
CA GLU A 838 7.09 28.98 -28.57
C GLU A 838 6.63 30.44 -28.66
N GLN A 839 6.70 31.02 -29.87
CA GLN A 839 6.22 32.36 -30.18
C GLN A 839 4.68 32.46 -30.26
N LYS A 840 3.97 31.32 -30.21
CA LYS A 840 2.49 31.22 -30.31
C LYS A 840 1.90 31.75 -31.61
N ALA A 841 2.68 31.76 -32.69
CA ALA A 841 2.25 32.22 -34.00
C ALA A 841 1.50 31.10 -34.77
N TRP A 842 0.28 30.77 -34.30
CA TRP A 842 -0.46 29.58 -34.75
C TRP A 842 -0.86 29.61 -36.23
N ASP A 843 -1.18 30.78 -36.79
CA ASP A 843 -1.53 30.90 -38.22
C ASP A 843 -0.31 30.67 -39.12
N ALA A 844 0.86 31.19 -38.71
CA ALA A 844 2.13 30.92 -39.38
C ALA A 844 2.55 29.45 -39.25
N LEU A 845 2.24 28.79 -38.13
CA LEU A 845 2.42 27.34 -37.97
C LEU A 845 1.52 26.56 -38.93
N ALA A 846 0.24 26.90 -39.03
CA ALA A 846 -0.69 26.23 -39.92
C ALA A 846 -0.29 26.40 -41.40
N ALA A 847 0.10 27.61 -41.81
CA ALA A 847 0.61 27.88 -43.16
C ALA A 847 1.89 27.08 -43.47
N LEU A 848 2.89 27.11 -42.56
CA LEU A 848 4.11 26.32 -42.71
C LEU A 848 3.82 24.82 -42.79
N CYS A 849 2.87 24.31 -41.98
CA CYS A 849 2.49 22.91 -42.01
C CYS A 849 1.80 22.51 -43.32
N GLU A 850 0.95 23.35 -43.94
CA GLU A 850 0.41 23.05 -45.27
C GLU A 850 1.51 23.06 -46.35
N SER A 851 2.42 24.05 -46.36
CA SER A 851 3.57 24.04 -47.29
C SER A 851 4.45 22.78 -47.12
N LEU A 852 4.75 22.38 -45.88
CA LEU A 852 5.56 21.19 -45.61
C LEU A 852 4.87 19.86 -46.00
N LYS A 853 3.54 19.80 -46.05
CA LYS A 853 2.82 18.61 -46.59
C LYS A 853 3.02 18.45 -48.09
N ILE A 854 3.06 19.55 -48.84
CA ILE A 854 3.30 19.55 -50.29
C ILE A 854 4.80 19.56 -50.65
N GLY A 855 5.69 19.55 -49.65
CA GLY A 855 7.14 19.48 -49.83
C GLY A 855 7.83 20.83 -50.00
N GLU A 856 7.12 21.95 -49.83
CA GLU A 856 7.66 23.30 -49.95
C GLU A 856 8.15 23.83 -48.59
N GLU A 857 9.35 24.40 -48.55
CA GLU A 857 9.85 25.12 -47.37
C GLU A 857 9.97 26.63 -47.66
N PRO A 858 9.05 27.48 -47.14
CA PRO A 858 9.10 28.92 -47.39
C PRO A 858 10.34 29.56 -46.76
N LEU A 859 10.94 30.53 -47.46
CA LEU A 859 12.14 31.24 -47.02
C LEU A 859 11.92 32.00 -45.68
N GLN A 860 13.01 32.34 -44.99
CA GLN A 860 12.98 33.11 -43.74
C GLN A 860 13.51 34.52 -43.98
N ASP A 861 12.73 35.54 -43.61
CA ASP A 861 13.25 36.89 -43.46
C ASP A 861 14.02 37.01 -42.14
N ILE A 862 15.31 37.35 -42.23
CA ILE A 862 16.18 37.54 -41.06
C ILE A 862 16.31 39.04 -40.80
N VAL A 863 15.57 39.53 -39.81
CA VAL A 863 15.79 40.88 -39.24
C VAL A 863 16.97 40.79 -38.27
N TYR A 864 18.04 41.52 -38.55
CA TYR A 864 19.20 41.66 -37.66
C TYR A 864 18.95 42.78 -36.66
N ASP A 865 18.75 42.44 -35.38
CA ASP A 865 18.87 43.40 -34.27
C ASP A 865 20.37 43.60 -33.96
N GLU A 866 20.84 44.84 -34.00
CA GLU A 866 22.27 45.18 -33.83
C GLU A 866 22.77 45.02 -32.38
N PRO A 867 24.02 44.54 -32.18
CA PRO A 867 24.65 44.51 -30.87
C PRO A 867 25.16 45.89 -30.45
N LYS A 868 24.85 46.32 -29.22
CA LYS A 868 25.40 47.56 -28.65
C LYS A 868 26.88 47.44 -28.29
N GLU A 869 27.71 47.89 -29.22
CA GLU A 869 29.07 48.47 -29.10
C GLU A 869 30.00 48.01 -27.95
N LYS A 870 31.21 47.55 -28.30
CA LYS A 870 32.36 48.46 -28.44
C LYS A 870 33.62 47.82 -29.06
N ASP A 871 34.41 48.72 -29.66
CA ASP A 871 35.80 48.63 -30.13
C ASP A 871 36.11 47.70 -31.32
N ALA A 872 36.90 48.25 -32.25
CA ALA A 872 37.07 47.77 -33.61
C ALA A 872 38.43 47.11 -33.85
N CYS A 873 38.47 46.09 -34.71
CA CYS A 873 39.51 45.95 -35.74
C CYS A 873 39.08 45.00 -36.87
N MET A 874 39.74 45.10 -38.03
CA MET A 874 39.55 44.29 -39.25
C MET A 874 40.02 42.82 -39.02
N ASP A 875 39.86 41.81 -39.90
CA ASP A 875 39.92 41.84 -41.38
C ASP A 875 39.50 40.48 -42.04
N LYS A 876 39.14 40.51 -43.34
CA LYS A 876 39.04 39.40 -44.36
C LYS A 876 38.18 38.13 -44.07
N TRP A 877 37.06 37.87 -44.77
CA TRP A 877 36.84 37.44 -46.20
C TRP A 877 37.10 35.94 -46.51
N TYR A 878 36.05 35.16 -46.86
CA TYR A 878 35.79 34.64 -48.24
C TYR A 878 34.55 33.70 -48.34
N LEU A 879 33.86 33.74 -49.49
CA LEU A 879 32.72 32.87 -49.91
C LEU A 879 33.19 31.63 -50.69
N HIS A 880 32.36 30.57 -50.76
CA HIS A 880 32.12 29.80 -52.01
C HIS A 880 30.74 29.09 -52.05
N SER A 881 30.20 28.89 -53.26
CA SER A 881 28.83 28.43 -53.60
C SER A 881 28.76 26.91 -53.94
N VAL A 882 27.59 26.32 -54.29
CA VAL A 882 27.10 26.13 -55.69
C VAL A 882 25.70 25.44 -55.74
N ARG A 883 24.80 25.95 -56.63
CA ARG A 883 23.64 25.37 -57.41
C ARG A 883 22.67 24.32 -56.78
N LYS A 884 21.33 24.31 -56.90
CA LYS A 884 20.27 24.75 -57.89
C LYS A 884 20.09 23.87 -59.15
N ASP A 885 18.88 23.31 -59.38
CA ASP A 885 18.04 23.43 -60.63
C ASP A 885 16.77 22.54 -60.66
N ILE A 886 15.93 22.70 -61.71
CA ILE A 886 14.44 22.69 -61.74
C ILE A 886 13.94 22.06 -63.08
N PRO A 887 12.88 21.18 -63.14
CA PRO A 887 11.49 21.61 -63.39
C PRO A 887 10.33 20.67 -62.90
N VAL A 888 9.11 20.90 -63.41
CA VAL A 888 7.81 20.17 -63.28
C VAL A 888 7.29 19.87 -64.70
N ASP A 889 6.56 18.76 -64.92
CA ASP A 889 5.54 18.49 -65.98
C ASP A 889 5.31 16.96 -66.12
N SER A 890 4.25 16.34 -66.64
CA SER A 890 2.78 16.52 -66.77
C SER A 890 2.26 15.30 -67.62
N TRP A 891 0.93 15.12 -67.81
CA TRP A 891 0.24 14.17 -68.74
C TRP A 891 -0.13 12.70 -68.35
N TYR A 892 -1.45 12.43 -68.51
CA TYR A 892 -2.16 11.29 -69.15
C TYR A 892 -2.15 9.82 -68.63
N GLU A 893 -3.39 9.40 -68.30
CA GLU A 893 -4.14 8.19 -68.74
C GLU A 893 -3.70 6.72 -68.53
N GLN A 894 -4.71 5.97 -68.07
CA GLN A 894 -5.08 4.57 -68.42
C GLN A 894 -4.13 3.41 -68.11
N GLY A 895 -4.71 2.26 -67.71
CA GLY A 895 -4.05 0.95 -67.81
C GLY A 895 -4.25 0.01 -66.62
N CYS A 896 -5.16 -0.95 -66.75
CA CYS A 896 -5.27 -2.12 -65.87
C CYS A 896 -3.98 -2.97 -65.87
N GLY A 897 -3.72 -3.77 -64.82
CA GLY A 897 -2.88 -4.97 -64.99
C GLY A 897 -2.12 -5.52 -63.78
N TYR A 898 -2.80 -6.36 -62.98
CA TYR A 898 -2.32 -7.64 -62.43
C TYR A 898 -0.84 -7.89 -62.04
N THR A 899 -0.70 -8.37 -60.79
CA THR A 899 0.17 -9.47 -60.29
C THR A 899 1.66 -9.28 -59.93
N MET A 900 1.92 -9.61 -58.64
CA MET A 900 3.03 -10.43 -58.07
C MET A 900 4.48 -10.07 -58.45
N SER A 901 5.39 -9.86 -57.48
CA SER A 901 5.82 -10.89 -56.53
C SER A 901 6.87 -10.35 -55.52
N ALA A 902 7.22 -11.18 -54.53
CA ALA A 902 8.18 -10.98 -53.42
C ALA A 902 7.69 -10.09 -52.26
#